data_AF-A0A4R6Y8R8-F1
#
_entry.id   AF-A0A4R6Y8R8-F1
#
_cell.length_a   1.000
_cell.length_b   1.000
_cell.length_c   1.000
_cell.angle_alpha   90.00
_cell.angle_beta   90.00
_cell.angle_gamma   90.00
#
_symmetry.space_group_name_H-M   'P 1'
#
loop_
_entity.id
_entity.type
_entity.pdbx_description
1 polymer ?
#
loop_
_entity_poly.entity_id
_entity_poly.type
_entity_poly.pdbx_seq_one_letter_code
_entity_poly.pdbx_strand_id
1 'polypeptide(L)'
;MLTTMNHDNTSDNSSDLPQPLLPKRPWYQRRRLILPLLIAAPVIAAGLWFGNVFSTSSISGQDALVELSSPDAWIHSQNLSQLPRDLLTVPLIKDVLTEDFLYFYDTDEDWLSLKGSIRRISFEHELNWQDNLVQSIAQSPADIYLWRDSSSALRYWAIAFERKGLTAVAQQLAQIKLNADKQLSQIGSVKVDGDEVPVLQMKLSPRRNMVLAVHGERLALVSDAAMLNDGRGKLSDAAGQLLEKMLDDDVDERQKIAKDLLSPNEEKVAQSIALSQRFFAQGYGALMPHVRGLRFYYDGSAWHSQVHLAEGTSAPNIQIWQHIPSNAAWCVSTTIDWSQVQKNLDAADTLNEKPDLSKVFNPTGAACWYEGESNSVTKPLLIGQLNEASDKNTDIAKTMSDLFNWTVSTNKTYLADVRKAANALRKATNQLSALKSEQKKLEKEADAFNRKSWEARRKTLKADIAASKKRMEQEEDNASPELLPQIKERNQEFLTLYQDELKTLESEPDEYKKRFEESLTKNKTQQDETSELISKLTDTLKTEQTRARDNSAPSFALNVKSQNGMTIISRKMPISKITNPAMAFTSGGVVYFSLDAALVQRGVAVFAKTYPNLYEAAPSMQVAGQIPYFYLNPTKFAALFMQEGHKALPMKSKGKLRTAFDFHMTSRMTALASHAEMSATVDSASKTGWQSLNWQK
;
A
#
# COMPACT_ATOMS: atom_id res chain seq x y z
N MET A 1 25.07 35.91 -54.51
CA MET A 1 25.44 37.31 -54.79
C MET A 1 25.44 38.02 -53.44
N LEU A 2 26.51 38.52 -52.86
CA LEU A 2 27.88 38.82 -53.29
C LEU A 2 28.72 38.91 -52.00
N THR A 3 29.87 38.21 -51.97
CA THR A 3 31.21 38.61 -51.45
C THR A 3 31.32 39.30 -50.08
N THR A 4 32.22 38.93 -49.17
CA THR A 4 33.69 38.73 -49.28
C THR A 4 34.20 37.80 -48.14
N MET A 5 35.03 36.77 -48.35
CA MET A 5 36.52 36.79 -48.43
C MET A 5 37.20 37.44 -47.20
N ASN A 6 38.23 36.92 -46.54
CA ASN A 6 39.20 35.84 -46.82
C ASN A 6 40.06 35.55 -45.57
N HIS A 7 40.73 34.37 -45.54
CA HIS A 7 42.03 34.03 -44.90
C HIS A 7 42.19 34.05 -43.37
N ASP A 8 43.13 33.33 -42.77
CA ASP A 8 43.71 31.98 -42.93
C ASP A 8 44.62 31.79 -41.70
N ASN A 9 44.62 30.58 -41.15
CA ASN A 9 45.72 29.88 -40.47
C ASN A 9 46.33 30.24 -39.09
N THR A 10 46.70 29.12 -38.45
CA THR A 10 47.76 28.82 -37.45
C THR A 10 47.49 28.90 -35.94
N SER A 11 47.41 27.70 -35.33
CA SER A 11 48.12 27.17 -34.12
C SER A 11 48.53 28.17 -33.02
N ASP A 12 48.37 27.95 -31.72
CA ASP A 12 48.74 26.77 -30.93
C ASP A 12 48.24 26.91 -29.46
N ASN A 13 48.39 25.84 -28.67
CA ASN A 13 47.95 25.56 -27.30
C ASN A 13 48.00 26.67 -26.22
N SER A 14 46.98 26.66 -25.34
CA SER A 14 47.05 26.42 -23.87
C SER A 14 46.18 27.34 -23.00
N SER A 15 45.54 26.71 -21.99
CA SER A 15 44.97 27.27 -20.76
C SER A 15 43.96 28.42 -20.87
N ASP A 16 42.67 28.12 -20.74
CA ASP A 16 41.92 28.45 -19.51
C ASP A 16 40.42 28.18 -19.67
N LEU A 17 39.88 27.35 -18.78
CA LEU A 17 38.45 27.20 -18.54
C LEU A 17 37.94 28.42 -17.77
N PRO A 18 36.79 28.98 -18.19
CA PRO A 18 35.84 29.45 -17.18
C PRO A 18 34.39 29.05 -17.54
N GLN A 19 33.82 28.15 -16.74
CA GLN A 19 32.38 28.21 -16.43
C GLN A 19 32.20 29.01 -15.11
N PRO A 20 30.97 29.27 -14.63
CA PRO A 20 29.85 29.98 -15.24
C PRO A 20 29.43 31.17 -14.34
N LEU A 21 28.82 32.21 -14.90
CA LEU A 21 28.30 33.34 -14.12
C LEU A 21 26.84 33.10 -13.68
N LEU A 22 26.67 32.65 -12.44
CA LEU A 22 25.45 32.91 -11.65
C LEU A 22 25.63 34.21 -10.86
N PRO A 23 24.63 35.12 -10.81
CA PRO A 23 24.67 36.24 -9.89
C PRO A 23 24.33 35.81 -8.46
N LYS A 24 25.25 36.17 -7.55
CA LYS A 24 25.16 36.12 -6.08
C LYS A 24 24.32 37.30 -5.57
N ARG A 25 23.68 37.15 -4.39
CA ARG A 25 23.86 37.95 -3.14
C ARG A 25 22.74 37.70 -2.08
N PRO A 26 22.94 38.00 -0.77
CA PRO A 26 23.47 37.02 0.20
C PRO A 26 22.80 37.03 1.62
N TRP A 27 23.31 36.15 2.52
CA TRP A 27 23.53 36.23 4.00
C TRP A 27 22.36 36.55 4.98
N TYR A 28 22.18 35.94 6.18
CA TYR A 28 23.01 35.09 7.06
C TYR A 28 22.18 34.44 8.23
N GLN A 29 22.60 33.23 8.67
CA GLN A 29 22.66 32.66 10.04
C GLN A 29 21.41 32.61 10.99
N ARG A 30 21.13 31.59 11.82
CA ARG A 30 21.90 30.45 12.39
C ARG A 30 20.94 29.42 13.08
N ARG A 31 21.32 28.14 12.99
CA ARG A 31 21.21 27.00 13.96
C ARG A 31 19.87 26.31 14.34
N ARG A 32 19.84 25.00 14.01
CA ARG A 32 19.49 23.77 14.80
C ARG A 32 18.06 23.72 15.43
N LEU A 33 17.26 22.66 15.37
CA LEU A 33 17.49 21.21 15.34
C LEU A 33 16.10 20.52 15.14
N ILE A 34 16.14 19.23 14.80
CA ILE A 34 15.07 18.20 14.88
C ILE A 34 14.06 18.06 13.70
N LEU A 35 14.36 17.00 12.94
CA LEU A 35 13.56 16.02 12.21
C LEU A 35 12.23 15.62 12.95
N PRO A 36 11.52 14.59 12.49
CA PRO A 36 10.40 14.55 11.55
C PRO A 36 9.03 14.40 12.28
N LEU A 37 7.99 15.14 11.91
CA LEU A 37 6.59 14.75 12.19
C LEU A 37 5.64 15.73 11.49
N LEU A 38 4.45 15.25 11.13
CA LEU A 38 3.32 15.99 10.54
C LEU A 38 3.19 15.99 9.00
N ILE A 39 3.74 14.98 8.33
CA ILE A 39 3.09 14.38 7.14
C ILE A 39 2.58 13.00 7.58
N ALA A 40 1.56 13.02 8.42
CA ALA A 40 0.76 11.83 8.77
C ALA A 40 -0.68 12.21 9.18
N ALA A 41 -1.08 13.48 9.16
CA ALA A 41 -2.34 13.90 9.79
C ALA A 41 -3.56 14.12 8.88
N PRO A 42 -3.48 14.34 7.55
CA PRO A 42 -4.71 14.49 6.75
C PRO A 42 -5.02 13.31 5.82
N VAL A 43 -4.05 12.50 5.40
CA VAL A 43 -4.30 11.27 4.62
C VAL A 43 -4.98 10.19 5.49
N ILE A 44 -4.64 10.15 6.78
CA ILE A 44 -5.35 9.34 7.78
C ILE A 44 -6.79 9.85 8.00
N ALA A 45 -7.08 11.13 7.76
CA ALA A 45 -8.39 11.72 8.05
C ALA A 45 -9.43 11.57 6.92
N ALA A 46 -9.02 11.14 5.72
CA ALA A 46 -9.91 10.76 4.61
C ALA A 46 -10.17 9.25 4.61
N GLY A 47 -9.12 8.43 4.82
CA GLY A 47 -9.26 6.98 5.00
C GLY A 47 -10.11 6.59 6.21
N LEU A 48 -10.06 7.36 7.31
CA LEU A 48 -10.89 7.11 8.49
C LEU A 48 -12.37 7.49 8.35
N TRP A 49 -12.78 8.28 7.34
CA TRP A 49 -14.16 8.79 7.27
C TRP A 49 -15.04 8.01 6.30
N PHE A 50 -14.51 7.56 5.15
CA PHE A 50 -15.23 6.65 4.25
C PHE A 50 -14.95 5.17 4.52
N GLY A 51 -13.83 4.84 5.17
CA GLY A 51 -13.57 3.50 5.68
C GLY A 51 -14.69 3.07 6.64
N ASN A 52 -14.97 3.80 7.71
CA ASN A 52 -15.84 3.26 8.77
C ASN A 52 -17.36 3.32 8.54
N VAL A 53 -17.87 3.91 7.45
CA VAL A 53 -19.32 3.90 7.14
C VAL A 53 -19.67 2.87 6.05
N PHE A 54 -18.68 2.45 5.24
CA PHE A 54 -18.86 1.43 4.19
C PHE A 54 -17.82 0.29 4.20
N SER A 55 -16.89 0.23 5.17
CA SER A 55 -16.05 -0.95 5.42
C SER A 55 -16.82 -2.00 6.21
N THR A 56 -17.71 -2.72 5.55
CA THR A 56 -17.99 -4.10 5.95
C THR A 56 -16.83 -4.97 5.50
N SER A 57 -15.72 -4.81 6.20
CA SER A 57 -14.64 -5.77 6.38
C SER A 57 -13.85 -5.20 7.52
N SER A 58 -14.28 -5.56 8.72
CA SER A 58 -13.49 -5.49 9.94
C SER A 58 -12.18 -6.25 9.72
N ILE A 59 -11.20 -5.61 9.10
CA ILE A 59 -9.79 -5.90 9.35
C ILE A 59 -9.49 -5.25 10.70
N SER A 60 -9.98 -5.92 11.74
CA SER A 60 -9.62 -5.61 13.11
C SER A 60 -8.31 -6.30 13.42
N GLY A 61 -7.33 -5.53 13.90
CA GLY A 61 -6.26 -6.05 14.75
C GLY A 61 -4.97 -6.44 14.04
N GLN A 62 -3.89 -5.80 14.50
CA GLN A 62 -2.49 -6.01 14.10
C GLN A 62 -2.22 -5.58 12.65
N ASP A 63 -0.96 -5.32 12.30
CA ASP A 63 -0.57 -4.92 10.94
C ASP A 63 -1.38 -5.73 9.93
N ALA A 64 -2.27 -5.07 9.17
CA ALA A 64 -3.29 -5.75 8.37
C ALA A 64 -2.57 -6.79 7.50
N LEU A 65 -2.65 -8.06 7.91
CA LEU A 65 -2.03 -9.16 7.22
C LEU A 65 -2.56 -9.08 5.78
N VAL A 66 -1.66 -8.94 4.82
CA VAL A 66 -2.01 -8.86 3.41
C VAL A 66 -2.81 -10.11 3.09
N GLU A 67 -4.03 -9.96 2.56
CA GLU A 67 -4.85 -11.10 2.16
C GLU A 67 -4.28 -11.71 0.87
N LEU A 68 -3.30 -12.61 1.05
CA LEU A 68 -2.50 -13.19 -0.04
C LEU A 68 -3.33 -13.97 -1.06
N SER A 69 -4.53 -14.43 -0.71
CA SER A 69 -5.43 -15.15 -1.63
C SER A 69 -6.16 -14.26 -2.64
N SER A 70 -6.08 -12.94 -2.45
CA SER A 70 -6.95 -11.98 -3.14
C SER A 70 -6.15 -10.75 -3.60
N PRO A 71 -5.31 -10.87 -4.65
CA PRO A 71 -4.53 -9.74 -5.17
C PRO A 71 -5.41 -8.59 -5.64
N ASP A 72 -4.92 -7.37 -5.45
CA ASP A 72 -5.62 -6.13 -5.81
C ASP A 72 -5.43 -5.77 -7.28
N ALA A 73 -4.29 -6.15 -7.85
CA ALA A 73 -3.99 -6.10 -9.27
C ALA A 73 -3.16 -7.32 -9.67
N TRP A 74 -3.29 -7.71 -10.93
CA TRP A 74 -2.53 -8.79 -11.52
C TRP A 74 -2.06 -8.39 -12.91
N ILE A 75 -0.82 -8.72 -13.25
CA ILE A 75 -0.23 -8.47 -14.56
C ILE A 75 0.27 -9.81 -15.09
N HIS A 76 -0.25 -10.22 -16.24
CA HIS A 76 0.29 -11.34 -17.00
C HIS A 76 1.11 -10.80 -18.16
N SER A 77 2.31 -11.32 -18.34
CA SER A 77 3.21 -10.92 -19.42
C SER A 77 3.88 -12.13 -20.04
N GLN A 78 3.87 -12.22 -21.37
CA GLN A 78 4.66 -13.22 -22.10
C GLN A 78 6.15 -12.81 -22.19
N ASN A 79 6.42 -11.52 -22.02
CA ASN A 79 7.77 -10.96 -21.95
C ASN A 79 7.75 -9.68 -21.12
N LEU A 80 8.17 -9.78 -19.86
CA LEU A 80 8.08 -8.67 -18.91
C LEU A 80 8.88 -7.43 -19.36
N SER A 81 10.00 -7.62 -20.06
CA SER A 81 10.83 -6.53 -20.59
C SER A 81 10.16 -5.74 -21.72
N GLN A 82 9.15 -6.33 -22.40
CA GLN A 82 8.39 -5.66 -23.46
C GLN A 82 7.20 -4.87 -22.92
N LEU A 83 6.67 -5.22 -21.75
CA LEU A 83 5.49 -4.58 -21.15
C LEU A 83 5.57 -3.03 -21.14
N PRO A 84 6.68 -2.40 -20.74
CA PRO A 84 6.79 -0.93 -20.80
C PRO A 84 6.61 -0.36 -22.20
N ARG A 85 7.21 -1.02 -23.21
CA ARG A 85 7.14 -0.59 -24.61
C ARG A 85 5.73 -0.78 -25.17
N ASP A 86 5.11 -1.91 -24.85
CA ASP A 86 3.74 -2.21 -25.27
C ASP A 86 2.75 -1.22 -24.65
N LEU A 87 2.92 -0.84 -23.39
CA LEU A 87 2.10 0.19 -22.72
C LEU A 87 2.15 1.56 -23.43
N LEU A 88 3.29 1.94 -24.00
CA LEU A 88 3.44 3.19 -24.77
C LEU A 88 2.76 3.16 -26.14
N THR A 89 2.17 2.04 -26.56
CA THR A 89 1.35 2.02 -27.79
C THR A 89 -0.02 2.68 -27.59
N VAL A 90 -0.51 2.79 -26.34
CA VAL A 90 -1.74 3.52 -26.02
C VAL A 90 -1.44 5.02 -26.04
N PRO A 91 -2.05 5.83 -26.95
CA PRO A 91 -1.71 7.25 -27.08
C PRO A 91 -1.85 8.04 -25.78
N LEU A 92 -2.95 7.83 -25.06
CA LEU A 92 -3.20 8.46 -23.75
C LEU A 92 -2.10 8.16 -22.73
N ILE A 93 -1.61 6.91 -22.70
CA ILE A 93 -0.56 6.49 -21.78
C ILE A 93 0.78 7.05 -22.25
N LYS A 94 1.07 7.03 -23.55
CA LYS A 94 2.31 7.59 -24.13
C LYS A 94 2.48 9.07 -23.83
N ASP A 95 1.38 9.82 -23.87
CA ASP A 95 1.37 11.27 -23.65
C ASP A 95 1.53 11.62 -22.15
N VAL A 96 1.19 10.70 -21.25
CA VAL A 96 1.31 10.87 -19.78
C VAL A 96 2.56 10.21 -19.20
N LEU A 97 2.94 9.03 -19.69
CA LEU A 97 4.13 8.26 -19.35
C LEU A 97 5.15 8.46 -20.47
N THR A 98 6.08 9.40 -20.27
CA THR A 98 7.17 9.65 -21.22
C THR A 98 8.21 8.51 -21.21
N GLU A 99 9.01 8.36 -22.27
CA GLU A 99 10.10 7.36 -22.30
C GLU A 99 11.06 7.48 -21.10
N ASP A 100 11.28 8.70 -20.58
CA ASP A 100 12.06 8.94 -19.35
C ASP A 100 11.51 8.20 -18.12
N PHE A 101 10.19 8.00 -18.04
CA PHE A 101 9.57 7.20 -16.99
C PHE A 101 9.90 5.72 -17.14
N LEU A 102 10.10 5.22 -18.38
CA LEU A 102 10.58 3.86 -18.62
C LEU A 102 12.06 3.71 -18.29
N TYR A 103 12.89 4.71 -18.64
CA TYR A 103 14.32 4.72 -18.30
C TYR A 103 14.57 4.80 -16.79
N PHE A 104 13.69 5.47 -16.03
CA PHE A 104 13.76 5.52 -14.57
C PHE A 104 13.75 4.11 -13.94
N TYR A 105 12.95 3.18 -14.46
CA TYR A 105 12.90 1.80 -13.96
C TYR A 105 14.15 0.97 -14.29
N ASP A 106 14.84 1.26 -15.40
CA ASP A 106 16.09 0.57 -15.73
C ASP A 106 17.24 1.01 -14.79
N THR A 107 17.10 2.21 -14.19
CA THR A 107 17.99 2.75 -13.15
C THR A 107 17.46 2.58 -11.72
N ASP A 108 16.38 1.81 -11.52
CA ASP A 108 15.75 1.67 -10.22
C ASP A 108 16.72 1.02 -9.20
N GLU A 109 16.76 1.59 -8.00
CA GLU A 109 17.65 1.14 -6.93
C GLU A 109 17.39 -0.33 -6.55
N ASP A 110 16.15 -0.81 -6.63
CA ASP A 110 15.80 -2.19 -6.30
C ASP A 110 16.33 -3.16 -7.36
N TRP A 111 16.22 -2.81 -8.64
CA TRP A 111 16.75 -3.63 -9.72
C TRP A 111 18.28 -3.69 -9.71
N LEU A 112 18.93 -2.54 -9.45
CA LEU A 112 20.39 -2.47 -9.29
C LEU A 112 20.86 -3.22 -8.03
N SER A 113 20.14 -3.11 -6.92
CA SER A 113 20.44 -3.82 -5.66
C SER A 113 20.24 -5.32 -5.80
N LEU A 114 19.23 -5.76 -6.54
CA LEU A 114 18.99 -7.17 -6.86
C LEU A 114 20.11 -7.72 -7.73
N LYS A 115 20.48 -7.03 -8.82
CA LYS A 115 21.64 -7.38 -9.67
C LYS A 115 22.93 -7.48 -8.84
N GLY A 116 23.16 -6.51 -7.95
CA GLY A 116 24.33 -6.50 -7.06
C GLY A 116 24.36 -7.68 -6.09
N SER A 117 23.22 -7.95 -5.43
CA SER A 117 23.10 -9.07 -4.48
C SER A 117 23.27 -10.43 -5.16
N ILE A 118 22.66 -10.63 -6.33
CA ILE A 118 22.79 -11.88 -7.11
C ILE A 118 24.24 -12.12 -7.52
N ARG A 119 24.94 -11.10 -8.03
CA ARG A 119 26.37 -11.21 -8.39
C ARG A 119 27.23 -11.56 -7.17
N ARG A 120 26.94 -10.97 -6.03
CA ARG A 120 27.66 -11.24 -4.79
C ARG A 120 27.44 -12.67 -4.30
N ILE A 121 26.20 -13.15 -4.26
CA ILE A 121 25.86 -14.53 -3.87
C ILE A 121 26.54 -15.52 -4.82
N SER A 122 26.51 -15.24 -6.13
CA SER A 122 27.18 -16.07 -7.13
C SER A 122 28.68 -16.19 -6.87
N PHE A 123 29.33 -15.08 -6.52
CA PHE A 123 30.77 -15.05 -6.21
C PHE A 123 31.09 -15.73 -4.86
N GLU A 124 30.31 -15.46 -3.81
CA GLU A 124 30.56 -15.99 -2.46
C GLU A 124 30.33 -17.51 -2.34
N HIS A 125 29.47 -18.09 -3.18
CA HIS A 125 29.17 -19.53 -3.19
C HIS A 125 29.66 -20.27 -4.43
N GLU A 126 30.54 -19.66 -5.24
CA GLU A 126 31.08 -20.26 -6.47
C GLU A 126 29.97 -20.75 -7.42
N LEU A 127 28.83 -20.05 -7.45
CA LEU A 127 27.73 -20.40 -8.33
C LEU A 127 28.06 -19.92 -9.75
N ASN A 128 27.85 -20.78 -10.74
CA ASN A 128 28.00 -20.44 -12.15
C ASN A 128 26.72 -19.81 -12.71
N TRP A 129 26.14 -18.82 -12.01
CA TRP A 129 25.02 -18.07 -12.57
C TRP A 129 25.52 -17.23 -13.74
N GLN A 130 24.82 -17.31 -14.87
CA GLN A 130 25.18 -16.51 -16.03
C GLN A 130 25.05 -15.03 -15.70
N ASP A 131 25.96 -14.19 -16.21
CA ASP A 131 25.88 -12.73 -16.08
C ASP A 131 24.55 -12.15 -16.58
N ASN A 132 23.90 -12.89 -17.48
CA ASN A 132 22.61 -12.54 -18.07
C ASN A 132 21.41 -13.07 -17.29
N LEU A 133 21.55 -13.80 -16.17
CA LEU A 133 20.43 -14.42 -15.44
C LEU A 133 19.31 -13.40 -15.15
N VAL A 134 19.68 -12.22 -14.66
CA VAL A 134 18.72 -11.15 -14.34
C VAL A 134 18.03 -10.58 -15.58
N GLN A 135 18.78 -10.38 -16.67
CA GLN A 135 18.22 -9.97 -17.96
C GLN A 135 17.31 -11.05 -18.54
N SER A 136 17.67 -12.30 -18.32
CA SER A 136 16.94 -13.47 -18.77
C SER A 136 15.60 -13.59 -18.03
N ILE A 137 15.58 -13.38 -16.72
CA ILE A 137 14.34 -13.35 -15.91
C ILE A 137 13.42 -12.22 -16.39
N ALA A 138 13.97 -11.06 -16.73
CA ALA A 138 13.17 -9.95 -17.27
C ALA A 138 12.59 -10.24 -18.67
N GLN A 139 13.17 -11.16 -19.44
CA GLN A 139 12.69 -11.55 -20.77
C GLN A 139 11.79 -12.79 -20.75
N SER A 140 11.42 -13.28 -19.57
CA SER A 140 10.58 -14.47 -19.41
C SER A 140 9.09 -14.12 -19.30
N PRO A 141 8.21 -15.11 -19.55
CA PRO A 141 6.84 -15.06 -19.08
C PRO A 141 6.79 -14.87 -17.57
N ALA A 142 5.90 -13.99 -17.11
CA ALA A 142 5.75 -13.67 -15.70
C ALA A 142 4.32 -13.29 -15.34
N ASP A 143 3.90 -13.75 -14.16
CA ASP A 143 2.70 -13.27 -13.48
C ASP A 143 3.11 -12.41 -12.28
N ILE A 144 2.67 -11.15 -12.26
CA ILE A 144 2.90 -10.21 -11.17
C ILE A 144 1.59 -10.00 -10.43
N TYR A 145 1.61 -10.28 -9.14
CA TYR A 145 0.49 -10.05 -8.23
C TYR A 145 0.82 -8.85 -7.35
N LEU A 146 -0.11 -7.92 -7.20
CA LEU A 146 0.08 -6.72 -6.39
C LEU A 146 -1.00 -6.60 -5.33
N TRP A 147 -0.59 -6.17 -4.14
CA TRP A 147 -1.47 -5.88 -3.01
C TRP A 147 -1.23 -4.48 -2.49
N ARG A 148 -2.30 -3.87 -2.02
CA ARG A 148 -2.25 -2.58 -1.37
C ARG A 148 -1.74 -2.69 0.06
N ASP A 149 -1.04 -1.67 0.53
CA ASP A 149 -0.71 -1.51 1.93
C ASP A 149 -1.86 -0.83 2.72
N SER A 150 -1.61 -0.55 4.00
CA SER A 150 -2.55 0.21 4.84
C SER A 150 -2.84 1.64 4.34
N SER A 151 -2.04 2.18 3.43
CA SER A 151 -2.27 3.47 2.75
C SER A 151 -3.08 3.33 1.47
N SER A 152 -3.52 2.12 1.12
CA SER A 152 -4.20 1.76 -0.13
C SER A 152 -3.34 1.87 -1.40
N ALA A 153 -2.03 2.06 -1.26
CA ALA A 153 -1.09 2.07 -2.38
C ALA A 153 -0.60 0.64 -2.68
N LEU A 154 -0.54 0.25 -3.95
CA LEU A 154 0.09 -1.02 -4.36
C LEU A 154 1.58 -0.97 -4.03
N ARG A 155 2.00 -1.68 -3.00
CA ARG A 155 3.40 -1.70 -2.52
C ARG A 155 3.94 -3.10 -2.36
N TYR A 156 3.06 -4.02 -2.02
CA TYR A 156 3.39 -5.43 -1.88
C TYR A 156 3.21 -6.09 -3.22
N TRP A 157 4.19 -6.88 -3.64
CA TRP A 157 4.12 -7.59 -4.90
C TRP A 157 4.79 -8.95 -4.81
N ALA A 158 4.32 -9.88 -5.64
CA ALA A 158 4.91 -11.18 -5.86
C ALA A 158 4.99 -11.42 -7.36
N ILE A 159 6.08 -12.03 -7.83
CA ILE A 159 6.29 -12.34 -9.25
C ILE A 159 6.58 -13.83 -9.36
N ALA A 160 5.82 -14.52 -10.19
CA ALA A 160 6.10 -15.89 -10.62
C ALA A 160 6.70 -15.84 -12.02
N PHE A 161 7.89 -16.41 -12.21
CA PHE A 161 8.56 -16.52 -13.50
C PHE A 161 8.59 -17.97 -13.97
N GLU A 162 8.54 -18.15 -15.29
CA GLU A 162 8.76 -19.44 -15.94
C GLU A 162 9.96 -19.36 -16.89
N ARG A 163 10.97 -20.20 -16.69
CA ARG A 163 12.10 -20.27 -17.61
C ARG A 163 12.91 -21.56 -17.54
N LYS A 164 13.23 -22.06 -18.73
CA LYS A 164 14.29 -23.04 -18.98
C LYS A 164 15.62 -22.58 -18.38
N GLY A 165 16.16 -23.37 -17.45
CA GLY A 165 17.44 -23.11 -16.78
C GLY A 165 17.32 -22.76 -15.28
N LEU A 166 16.12 -22.49 -14.77
CA LEU A 166 15.91 -22.29 -13.33
C LEU A 166 16.15 -23.57 -12.51
N THR A 167 16.07 -24.75 -13.13
CA THR A 167 16.39 -26.03 -12.47
C THR A 167 17.84 -26.07 -11.99
N ALA A 168 18.78 -25.54 -12.78
CA ALA A 168 20.18 -25.45 -12.38
C ALA A 168 20.36 -24.47 -11.21
N VAL A 169 19.59 -23.38 -11.21
CA VAL A 169 19.57 -22.41 -10.09
C VAL A 169 19.02 -23.07 -8.83
N ALA A 170 17.93 -23.83 -8.91
CA ALA A 170 17.36 -24.56 -7.79
C ALA A 170 18.36 -25.57 -7.18
N GLN A 171 19.02 -26.37 -8.03
CA GLN A 171 20.05 -27.33 -7.62
C GLN A 171 21.22 -26.64 -6.91
N GLN A 172 21.66 -25.50 -7.43
CA GLN A 172 22.75 -24.71 -6.84
C GLN A 172 22.34 -24.11 -5.49
N LEU A 173 21.12 -23.55 -5.38
CA LEU A 173 20.60 -23.03 -4.12
C LEU A 173 20.50 -24.12 -3.03
N ALA A 174 20.13 -25.35 -3.41
CA ALA A 174 20.06 -26.49 -2.48
C ALA A 174 21.43 -26.89 -1.91
N GLN A 175 22.53 -26.55 -2.59
CA GLN A 175 23.89 -26.87 -2.15
C GLN A 175 24.51 -25.78 -1.24
N ILE A 176 23.87 -24.61 -1.13
CA ILE A 176 24.38 -23.49 -0.34
C ILE A 176 24.30 -23.81 1.16
N LYS A 177 25.39 -23.57 1.89
CA LYS A 177 25.43 -23.65 3.35
C LYS A 177 24.83 -22.38 3.98
N LEU A 178 23.49 -22.31 4.03
CA LEU A 178 22.71 -21.14 4.47
C LEU A 178 23.06 -20.60 5.88
N ASN A 179 23.64 -21.42 6.76
CA ASN A 179 23.98 -21.03 8.13
C ASN A 179 25.21 -20.10 8.24
N ALA A 180 25.97 -19.90 7.15
CA ALA A 180 27.18 -19.07 7.13
C ALA A 180 27.00 -17.74 6.35
N ASP A 181 25.87 -17.54 5.68
CA ASP A 181 25.62 -16.40 4.82
C ASP A 181 24.94 -15.23 5.58
N LYS A 182 25.38 -13.99 5.34
CA LYS A 182 24.84 -12.77 5.99
C LYS A 182 23.71 -12.09 5.20
N GLN A 183 23.55 -12.45 3.94
CA GLN A 183 22.57 -11.92 2.99
C GLN A 183 21.44 -12.91 2.70
N LEU A 184 21.67 -14.22 2.78
CA LEU A 184 20.68 -15.25 2.50
C LEU A 184 20.35 -16.04 3.77
N SER A 185 19.05 -16.20 4.09
CA SER A 185 18.60 -16.97 5.25
C SER A 185 17.32 -17.74 4.93
N GLN A 186 17.21 -18.99 5.36
CA GLN A 186 15.97 -19.76 5.22
C GLN A 186 14.93 -19.32 6.25
N ILE A 187 13.70 -19.04 5.80
CA ILE A 187 12.58 -18.65 6.67
C ILE A 187 11.49 -19.73 6.77
N GLY A 188 11.56 -20.76 5.94
CA GLY A 188 10.64 -21.90 5.94
C GLY A 188 10.92 -22.86 4.78
N SER A 189 10.00 -23.79 4.57
CA SER A 189 9.91 -24.65 3.39
C SER A 189 8.45 -24.81 2.98
N VAL A 190 8.22 -25.08 1.70
CA VAL A 190 6.90 -25.42 1.12
C VAL A 190 7.00 -26.75 0.39
N LYS A 191 5.89 -27.47 0.26
CA LYS A 191 5.85 -28.72 -0.52
C LYS A 191 5.28 -28.40 -1.90
N VAL A 192 6.01 -28.75 -2.96
CA VAL A 192 5.57 -28.57 -4.35
C VAL A 192 5.85 -29.89 -5.07
N ASP A 193 4.83 -30.50 -5.67
CA ASP A 193 4.92 -31.81 -6.33
C ASP A 193 5.57 -32.93 -5.48
N GLY A 194 5.42 -32.84 -4.17
CA GLY A 194 6.03 -33.76 -3.20
C GLY A 194 7.46 -33.43 -2.79
N ASP A 195 8.13 -32.50 -3.47
CA ASP A 195 9.45 -31.99 -3.11
C ASP A 195 9.36 -30.94 -2.01
N GLU A 196 10.33 -30.95 -1.10
CA GLU A 196 10.47 -29.89 -0.09
C GLU A 196 11.32 -28.74 -0.64
N VAL A 197 10.68 -27.61 -0.93
CA VAL A 197 11.29 -26.42 -1.52
C VAL A 197 11.63 -25.41 -0.42
N PRO A 198 12.91 -25.02 -0.25
CA PRO A 198 13.29 -24.03 0.74
C PRO A 198 12.81 -22.62 0.35
N VAL A 199 12.29 -21.88 1.34
CA VAL A 199 11.91 -20.47 1.17
C VAL A 199 13.02 -19.60 1.74
N LEU A 200 13.66 -18.82 0.87
CA LEU A 200 14.89 -18.09 1.17
C LEU A 200 14.63 -16.60 1.20
N GLN A 201 14.99 -15.94 2.30
CA GLN A 201 15.00 -14.49 2.42
C GLN A 201 16.38 -13.96 2.02
N MET A 202 16.40 -13.00 1.09
CA MET A 202 17.58 -12.28 0.63
C MET A 202 17.54 -10.83 1.12
N LYS A 203 18.60 -10.39 1.82
CA LYS A 203 18.76 -9.04 2.32
C LYS A 203 19.43 -8.15 1.27
N LEU A 204 18.66 -7.25 0.66
CA LEU A 204 19.15 -6.28 -0.31
C LEU A 204 19.80 -5.05 0.36
N SER A 205 19.23 -4.57 1.47
CA SER A 205 19.74 -3.44 2.25
C SER A 205 19.36 -3.56 3.73
N PRO A 206 19.83 -2.69 4.65
CA PRO A 206 19.45 -2.76 6.06
C PRO A 206 17.94 -2.68 6.33
N ARG A 207 17.15 -2.14 5.39
CA ARG A 207 15.70 -1.97 5.51
C ARG A 207 14.91 -2.75 4.47
N ARG A 208 15.56 -3.46 3.54
CA ARG A 208 14.89 -4.15 2.43
C ARG A 208 15.35 -5.59 2.32
N ASN A 209 14.37 -6.48 2.36
CA ASN A 209 14.55 -7.91 2.15
C ASN A 209 13.57 -8.33 1.06
N MET A 210 13.97 -9.31 0.26
CA MET A 210 13.09 -10.01 -0.67
C MET A 210 13.05 -11.48 -0.30
N VAL A 211 12.03 -12.20 -0.75
CA VAL A 211 11.96 -13.65 -0.57
C VAL A 211 11.93 -14.31 -1.93
N LEU A 212 12.64 -15.42 -2.06
CA LEU A 212 12.69 -16.23 -3.26
C LEU A 212 12.53 -17.71 -2.93
N ALA A 213 11.87 -18.43 -3.83
CA ALA A 213 11.77 -19.89 -3.83
C ALA A 213 11.81 -20.36 -5.29
N VAL A 214 12.48 -21.49 -5.53
CA VAL A 214 12.70 -22.02 -6.89
C VAL A 214 12.42 -23.50 -6.90
N HIS A 215 11.62 -23.95 -7.85
CA HIS A 215 11.30 -25.36 -8.07
C HIS A 215 11.11 -25.59 -9.57
N GLY A 216 11.62 -26.71 -10.10
CA GLY A 216 11.55 -26.99 -11.54
C GLY A 216 12.09 -25.84 -12.43
N GLU A 217 11.25 -25.33 -13.33
CA GLU A 217 11.50 -24.16 -14.18
C GLU A 217 10.81 -22.88 -13.66
N ARG A 218 10.42 -22.87 -12.38
CA ARG A 218 9.66 -21.80 -11.73
C ARG A 218 10.47 -21.07 -10.69
N LEU A 219 10.30 -19.75 -10.64
CA LEU A 219 10.86 -18.87 -9.60
C LEU A 219 9.74 -18.00 -9.06
N ALA A 220 9.50 -18.08 -7.76
CA ALA A 220 8.66 -17.15 -7.01
C ALA A 220 9.54 -16.09 -6.34
N LEU A 221 9.19 -14.82 -6.51
CA LEU A 221 9.88 -13.67 -5.94
C LEU A 221 8.88 -12.77 -5.21
N VAL A 222 9.12 -12.42 -3.96
CA VAL A 222 8.20 -11.63 -3.14
C VAL A 222 8.91 -10.40 -2.59
N SER A 223 8.23 -9.25 -2.66
CA SER A 223 8.79 -7.93 -2.37
C SER A 223 9.29 -7.75 -0.94
N ASP A 224 8.67 -8.45 0.02
CA ASP A 224 8.99 -8.30 1.45
C ASP A 224 8.71 -9.59 2.22
N ALA A 225 9.63 -9.99 3.09
CA ALA A 225 9.45 -11.14 3.98
C ALA A 225 8.31 -10.94 4.98
N ALA A 226 7.97 -9.70 5.33
CA ALA A 226 6.83 -9.39 6.19
C ALA A 226 5.49 -9.85 5.59
N MET A 227 5.39 -9.96 4.25
CA MET A 227 4.20 -10.53 3.60
C MET A 227 4.02 -12.01 3.91
N LEU A 228 5.12 -12.71 4.15
CA LEU A 228 5.14 -14.17 4.25
C LEU A 228 5.18 -14.67 5.69
N ASN A 229 5.48 -13.78 6.64
CA ASN A 229 5.68 -14.13 8.04
C ASN A 229 4.38 -14.15 8.86
N ASP A 230 4.27 -15.12 9.77
CA ASP A 230 3.17 -15.29 10.73
C ASP A 230 3.19 -14.30 11.91
N GLY A 231 3.89 -13.16 11.76
CA GLY A 231 4.16 -12.21 12.84
C GLY A 231 5.17 -12.68 13.90
N ARG A 232 5.65 -13.93 13.83
CA ARG A 232 6.70 -14.49 14.71
C ARG A 232 8.00 -14.78 13.95
N GLY A 233 8.09 -14.33 12.69
CA GLY A 233 9.25 -14.49 11.83
C GLY A 233 9.37 -15.88 11.19
N LYS A 234 8.29 -16.66 11.17
CA LYS A 234 8.21 -17.93 10.42
C LYS A 234 7.22 -17.80 9.27
N LEU A 235 7.41 -18.60 8.23
CA LEU A 235 6.45 -18.70 7.12
C LEU A 235 5.03 -19.03 7.63
N SER A 236 4.03 -18.25 7.21
CA SER A 236 2.62 -18.50 7.51
C SER A 236 2.00 -19.51 6.53
N ASP A 237 0.91 -20.18 6.94
CA ASP A 237 0.23 -21.17 6.10
C ASP A 237 -0.28 -20.56 4.78
N ALA A 238 -0.86 -19.35 4.85
CA ALA A 238 -1.34 -18.61 3.66
C ALA A 238 -0.19 -18.26 2.70
N ALA A 239 0.97 -17.90 3.25
CA ALA A 239 2.18 -17.64 2.47
C ALA A 239 2.73 -18.93 1.84
N GLY A 240 2.67 -20.04 2.57
CA GLY A 240 3.01 -21.37 2.05
C GLY A 240 2.15 -21.74 0.86
N GLN A 241 0.82 -21.60 0.98
CA GLN A 241 -0.13 -21.87 -0.11
C GLN A 241 0.05 -20.95 -1.32
N LEU A 242 0.38 -19.67 -1.10
CA LEU A 242 0.70 -18.75 -2.20
C LEU A 242 1.93 -19.24 -2.97
N LEU A 243 3.02 -19.54 -2.25
CA LEU A 243 4.28 -19.99 -2.86
C LEU A 243 4.14 -21.35 -3.54
N GLU A 244 3.40 -22.28 -2.94
CA GLU A 244 3.06 -23.57 -3.54
C GLU A 244 2.37 -23.36 -4.89
N LYS A 245 1.30 -22.56 -4.93
CA LYS A 245 0.62 -22.25 -6.19
C LYS A 245 1.50 -21.52 -7.20
N MET A 246 2.35 -20.59 -6.78
CA MET A 246 3.24 -19.85 -7.69
C MET A 246 4.29 -20.76 -8.35
N LEU A 247 4.68 -21.82 -7.65
CA LEU A 247 5.70 -22.78 -8.07
C LEU A 247 5.12 -24.03 -8.71
N ASP A 248 3.82 -24.25 -8.60
CA ASP A 248 3.11 -25.37 -9.22
C ASP A 248 3.37 -25.39 -10.73
N ASP A 249 3.54 -26.59 -11.30
CA ASP A 249 3.73 -26.78 -12.74
C ASP A 249 2.41 -26.68 -13.52
N ASP A 250 1.25 -26.88 -12.86
CA ASP A 250 -0.08 -26.70 -13.45
C ASP A 250 -0.47 -25.21 -13.56
N VAL A 251 -0.87 -24.81 -14.77
CA VAL A 251 -1.38 -23.45 -15.03
C VAL A 251 -2.66 -23.19 -14.24
N ASP A 252 -3.53 -24.19 -14.11
CA ASP A 252 -4.83 -24.02 -13.45
C ASP A 252 -4.65 -23.77 -11.95
N GLU A 253 -3.67 -24.41 -11.30
CA GLU A 253 -3.33 -24.15 -9.90
C GLU A 253 -2.74 -22.75 -9.70
N ARG A 254 -1.81 -22.32 -10.57
CA ARG A 254 -1.26 -20.95 -10.57
C ARG A 254 -2.36 -19.90 -10.71
N GLN A 255 -3.27 -20.12 -11.65
CA GLN A 255 -4.37 -19.21 -11.93
C GLN A 255 -5.33 -19.02 -10.73
N LYS A 256 -5.44 -19.99 -9.81
CA LYS A 256 -6.28 -19.82 -8.60
C LYS A 256 -5.85 -18.65 -7.71
N ILE A 257 -4.61 -18.12 -7.84
CA ILE A 257 -4.13 -16.94 -7.11
C ILE A 257 -4.93 -15.69 -7.50
N ALA A 258 -5.21 -15.52 -8.79
CA ALA A 258 -5.89 -14.34 -9.35
C ALA A 258 -7.27 -14.68 -9.92
N LYS A 259 -7.95 -15.71 -9.40
CA LYS A 259 -9.23 -16.23 -9.93
C LYS A 259 -10.30 -15.16 -10.20
N ASP A 260 -10.39 -14.13 -9.36
CA ASP A 260 -11.40 -13.07 -9.48
C ASP A 260 -11.05 -12.04 -10.59
N LEU A 261 -9.79 -12.06 -11.04
CA LEU A 261 -9.18 -11.17 -12.04
C LEU A 261 -8.88 -11.88 -13.38
N LEU A 262 -9.03 -13.19 -13.43
CA LEU A 262 -8.77 -14.00 -14.62
C LEU A 262 -9.91 -13.94 -15.62
N SER A 263 -9.56 -13.72 -16.88
CA SER A 263 -10.48 -13.80 -18.00
C SER A 263 -10.22 -15.06 -18.83
N PRO A 264 -11.23 -15.66 -19.47
CA PRO A 264 -11.01 -16.80 -20.36
C PRO A 264 -9.98 -16.50 -21.46
N ASN A 265 -9.14 -17.49 -21.79
CA ASN A 265 -8.06 -17.41 -22.79
C ASN A 265 -6.90 -16.45 -22.46
N GLU A 266 -6.53 -16.30 -21.18
CA GLU A 266 -5.38 -15.47 -20.80
C GLU A 266 -4.08 -15.85 -21.52
N GLU A 267 -3.81 -17.14 -21.71
CA GLU A 267 -2.57 -17.65 -22.30
C GLU A 267 -2.28 -17.15 -23.72
N LYS A 268 -3.28 -16.53 -24.39
CA LYS A 268 -3.17 -16.08 -25.78
C LYS A 268 -2.85 -14.59 -25.93
N VAL A 269 -2.72 -13.83 -24.83
CA VAL A 269 -2.44 -12.38 -24.90
C VAL A 269 -0.97 -12.09 -24.58
N ALA A 270 -0.38 -11.10 -25.26
CA ALA A 270 1.02 -10.74 -25.06
C ALA A 270 1.25 -10.05 -23.71
N GLN A 271 0.31 -9.17 -23.32
CA GLN A 271 0.29 -8.47 -22.05
C GLN A 271 -1.13 -8.41 -21.51
N SER A 272 -1.29 -8.41 -20.20
CA SER A 272 -2.56 -8.21 -19.54
C SER A 272 -2.37 -7.56 -18.19
N ILE A 273 -3.25 -6.64 -17.85
CA ILE A 273 -3.30 -5.93 -16.57
C ILE A 273 -4.74 -5.98 -16.10
N ALA A 274 -5.00 -6.70 -15.01
CA ALA A 274 -6.29 -6.77 -14.36
C ALA A 274 -6.26 -6.06 -13.00
N LEU A 275 -7.33 -5.33 -12.70
CA LEU A 275 -7.51 -4.54 -11.49
C LEU A 275 -8.78 -5.00 -10.79
N SER A 276 -8.68 -5.29 -9.49
CA SER A 276 -9.84 -5.61 -8.67
C SER A 276 -10.67 -4.37 -8.37
N GLN A 277 -11.96 -4.58 -8.16
CA GLN A 277 -12.86 -3.57 -7.62
C GLN A 277 -12.36 -2.98 -6.29
N ARG A 278 -11.77 -3.81 -5.41
CA ARG A 278 -11.21 -3.36 -4.13
C ARG A 278 -10.15 -2.28 -4.33
N PHE A 279 -9.39 -2.38 -5.42
CA PHE A 279 -8.38 -1.40 -5.79
C PHE A 279 -8.96 -0.20 -6.51
N PHE A 280 -9.58 -0.37 -7.69
CA PHE A 280 -9.96 0.78 -8.51
C PHE A 280 -11.09 1.60 -7.88
N ALA A 281 -11.97 0.99 -7.07
CA ALA A 281 -13.05 1.72 -6.40
C ALA A 281 -12.58 2.47 -5.14
N GLN A 282 -11.31 2.30 -4.70
CA GLN A 282 -10.69 3.09 -3.62
C GLN A 282 -11.56 3.24 -2.35
N GLY A 283 -12.27 2.17 -1.96
CA GLY A 283 -13.17 2.13 -0.80
C GLY A 283 -14.66 2.31 -1.11
N TYR A 284 -15.04 2.67 -2.34
CA TYR A 284 -16.43 2.76 -2.80
C TYR A 284 -16.97 1.45 -3.39
N GLY A 285 -16.28 0.32 -3.19
CA GLY A 285 -16.69 -0.98 -3.74
C GLY A 285 -18.10 -1.40 -3.33
N ALA A 286 -18.56 -1.04 -2.12
CA ALA A 286 -19.94 -1.32 -1.69
C ALA A 286 -21.01 -0.62 -2.55
N LEU A 287 -20.67 0.48 -3.21
CA LEU A 287 -21.55 1.18 -4.17
C LEU A 287 -21.40 0.64 -5.59
N MET A 288 -20.40 -0.20 -5.84
CA MET A 288 -20.08 -0.75 -7.15
C MET A 288 -20.18 -2.28 -7.31
N PRO A 289 -21.04 -3.01 -6.59
CA PRO A 289 -21.01 -4.47 -6.53
C PRO A 289 -21.18 -5.17 -7.88
N HIS A 290 -21.80 -4.51 -8.86
CA HIS A 290 -21.95 -5.03 -10.22
C HIS A 290 -20.62 -5.12 -10.98
N VAL A 291 -19.60 -4.33 -10.66
CA VAL A 291 -18.29 -4.38 -11.32
C VAL A 291 -17.28 -5.06 -10.40
N ARG A 292 -16.77 -6.23 -10.80
CA ARG A 292 -15.79 -7.02 -10.03
C ARG A 292 -14.34 -6.71 -10.38
N GLY A 293 -14.09 -6.35 -11.63
CA GLY A 293 -12.73 -6.17 -12.15
C GLY A 293 -12.72 -5.39 -13.45
N LEU A 294 -11.58 -4.78 -13.73
CA LEU A 294 -11.24 -4.21 -15.03
C LEU A 294 -10.03 -4.95 -15.57
N ARG A 295 -9.97 -5.19 -16.87
CA ARG A 295 -8.81 -5.80 -17.54
C ARG A 295 -8.43 -4.97 -18.75
N PHE A 296 -7.14 -4.81 -18.96
CA PHE A 296 -6.55 -4.21 -20.15
C PHE A 296 -5.57 -5.22 -20.71
N TYR A 297 -5.73 -5.66 -21.96
CA TYR A 297 -4.85 -6.66 -22.56
C TYR A 297 -4.37 -6.24 -23.94
N TYR A 298 -3.15 -6.63 -24.27
CA TYR A 298 -2.51 -6.40 -25.54
C TYR A 298 -2.48 -7.71 -26.33
N ASP A 299 -3.10 -7.71 -27.51
CA ASP A 299 -3.17 -8.90 -28.38
C ASP A 299 -1.93 -9.08 -29.28
N GLY A 300 -0.90 -8.22 -29.12
CA GLY A 300 0.27 -8.15 -30.00
C GLY A 300 0.19 -7.01 -31.02
N SER A 301 -0.98 -6.39 -31.20
CA SER A 301 -1.21 -5.29 -32.13
C SER A 301 -1.91 -4.07 -31.50
N ALA A 302 -2.88 -4.30 -30.63
CA ALA A 302 -3.68 -3.25 -30.00
C ALA A 302 -4.04 -3.59 -28.55
N TRP A 303 -4.23 -2.55 -27.75
CA TRP A 303 -4.79 -2.69 -26.42
C TRP A 303 -6.31 -2.72 -26.47
N HIS A 304 -6.87 -3.68 -25.76
CA HIS A 304 -8.28 -3.86 -25.54
C HIS A 304 -8.58 -3.75 -24.06
N SER A 305 -9.82 -3.46 -23.72
CA SER A 305 -10.27 -3.39 -22.34
C SER A 305 -11.53 -4.20 -22.13
N GLN A 306 -11.65 -4.78 -20.94
CA GLN A 306 -12.81 -5.56 -20.53
C GLN A 306 -13.24 -5.15 -19.11
N VAL A 307 -14.51 -5.37 -18.83
CA VAL A 307 -15.10 -5.23 -17.51
C VAL A 307 -15.64 -6.58 -17.08
N HIS A 308 -15.39 -6.96 -15.83
CA HIS A 308 -15.98 -8.15 -15.23
C HIS A 308 -17.26 -7.76 -14.49
N LEU A 309 -18.42 -8.17 -15.01
CA LEU A 309 -19.72 -7.90 -14.42
C LEU A 309 -20.20 -9.06 -13.54
N ALA A 310 -20.64 -8.75 -12.33
CA ALA A 310 -21.09 -9.73 -11.35
C ALA A 310 -22.40 -10.41 -11.77
N GLU A 311 -22.51 -11.71 -11.49
CA GLU A 311 -23.77 -12.44 -11.65
C GLU A 311 -24.87 -11.95 -10.68
N GLY A 312 -26.14 -12.09 -11.10
CA GLY A 312 -27.29 -11.74 -10.26
C GLY A 312 -27.51 -10.24 -10.01
N THR A 313 -26.74 -9.37 -10.67
CA THR A 313 -26.90 -7.92 -10.57
C THR A 313 -27.35 -7.35 -11.91
N SER A 314 -28.45 -6.60 -11.92
CA SER A 314 -28.89 -5.89 -13.12
C SER A 314 -27.93 -4.74 -13.42
N ALA A 315 -27.61 -4.50 -14.68
CA ALA A 315 -26.87 -3.30 -15.08
C ALA A 315 -27.58 -2.01 -14.64
N PRO A 316 -26.82 -0.91 -14.45
CA PRO A 316 -27.42 0.39 -14.17
C PRO A 316 -28.36 0.80 -15.30
N ASN A 317 -29.50 1.39 -14.94
CA ASN A 317 -30.40 1.98 -15.92
C ASN A 317 -29.74 3.18 -16.60
N ILE A 318 -29.64 3.16 -17.94
CA ILE A 318 -29.03 4.23 -18.75
C ILE A 318 -29.62 5.61 -18.49
N GLN A 319 -30.87 5.70 -18.05
CA GLN A 319 -31.54 6.97 -17.72
C GLN A 319 -30.84 7.74 -16.59
N ILE A 320 -30.01 7.07 -15.77
CA ILE A 320 -29.23 7.74 -14.71
C ILE A 320 -28.34 8.86 -15.27
N TRP A 321 -27.84 8.69 -16.50
CA TRP A 321 -26.95 9.66 -17.15
C TRP A 321 -27.63 10.98 -17.49
N GLN A 322 -28.96 11.00 -17.62
CA GLN A 322 -29.75 12.22 -17.87
C GLN A 322 -29.93 13.08 -16.61
N HIS A 323 -29.62 12.54 -15.43
CA HIS A 323 -29.65 13.28 -14.17
C HIS A 323 -28.30 13.86 -13.77
N ILE A 324 -27.24 13.52 -14.50
CA ILE A 324 -25.88 13.93 -14.16
C ILE A 324 -25.61 15.31 -14.76
N PRO A 325 -25.11 16.29 -13.97
CA PRO A 325 -24.62 17.54 -14.53
C PRO A 325 -23.53 17.34 -15.58
N SER A 326 -23.62 18.06 -16.69
CA SER A 326 -22.55 18.12 -17.69
C SER A 326 -21.23 18.65 -17.11
N ASN A 327 -20.14 18.52 -17.86
CA ASN A 327 -18.79 18.96 -17.49
C ASN A 327 -18.20 18.25 -16.25
N ALA A 328 -18.59 17.00 -16.01
CA ALA A 328 -17.88 16.14 -15.07
C ALA A 328 -16.44 15.87 -15.54
N ALA A 329 -15.50 15.78 -14.60
CA ALA A 329 -14.16 15.28 -14.86
C ALA A 329 -14.19 13.79 -15.21
N TRP A 330 -14.91 13.01 -14.41
CA TRP A 330 -15.27 11.64 -14.75
C TRP A 330 -16.54 11.23 -14.01
N CYS A 331 -17.21 10.22 -14.53
CA CYS A 331 -18.40 9.63 -13.94
C CYS A 331 -18.42 8.11 -14.15
N VAL A 332 -18.98 7.40 -13.18
CA VAL A 332 -19.25 5.97 -13.29
C VAL A 332 -20.71 5.73 -12.91
N SER A 333 -21.43 4.97 -13.74
CA SER A 333 -22.75 4.44 -13.40
C SER A 333 -22.60 3.05 -12.80
N THR A 334 -23.47 2.71 -11.85
CA THR A 334 -23.38 1.47 -11.10
C THR A 334 -24.72 1.03 -10.52
N THR A 335 -24.77 -0.24 -10.13
CA THR A 335 -25.88 -0.85 -9.39
C THR A 335 -25.45 -1.01 -7.94
N ILE A 336 -26.14 -0.34 -7.02
CA ILE A 336 -25.90 -0.30 -5.57
C ILE A 336 -26.61 -1.48 -4.90
N ASP A 337 -25.88 -2.20 -4.04
CA ASP A 337 -26.46 -3.23 -3.18
C ASP A 337 -26.96 -2.62 -1.87
N TRP A 338 -28.22 -2.17 -1.89
CA TRP A 338 -28.87 -1.60 -0.71
C TRP A 338 -29.01 -2.58 0.45
N SER A 339 -28.97 -3.90 0.21
CA SER A 339 -29.00 -4.89 1.30
C SER A 339 -27.69 -4.87 2.09
N GLN A 340 -26.55 -4.65 1.41
CA GLN A 340 -25.26 -4.50 2.07
C GLN A 340 -25.19 -3.18 2.85
N VAL A 341 -25.76 -2.09 2.32
CA VAL A 341 -25.86 -0.82 3.05
C VAL A 341 -26.79 -0.95 4.26
N GLN A 342 -27.89 -1.71 4.13
CA GLN A 342 -28.84 -1.95 5.22
C GLN A 342 -28.16 -2.56 6.44
N LYS A 343 -27.22 -3.51 6.26
CA LYS A 343 -26.46 -4.10 7.38
C LYS A 343 -25.72 -3.06 8.22
N ASN A 344 -25.17 -2.02 7.58
CA ASN A 344 -24.50 -0.92 8.28
C ASN A 344 -25.50 0.00 8.98
N LEU A 345 -26.65 0.24 8.36
CA LEU A 345 -27.74 1.01 8.95
C LEU A 345 -28.33 0.29 10.18
N ASP A 346 -28.46 -1.03 10.12
CA ASP A 346 -28.97 -1.87 11.20
C ASP A 346 -28.05 -1.86 12.42
N ALA A 347 -26.73 -1.72 12.21
CA ALA A 347 -25.75 -1.55 13.28
C ALA A 347 -25.71 -0.12 13.87
N ALA A 348 -26.42 0.85 13.30
CA ALA A 348 -26.42 2.22 13.81
C ALA A 348 -27.37 2.39 15.00
N ASP A 349 -26.82 2.68 16.18
CA ASP A 349 -27.60 2.97 17.40
C ASP A 349 -28.20 4.39 17.45
N THR A 350 -27.81 5.26 16.51
CA THR A 350 -28.18 6.69 16.49
C THR A 350 -29.38 6.99 15.60
N LEU A 351 -29.93 5.99 14.91
CA LEU A 351 -31.09 6.13 14.04
C LEU A 351 -32.29 5.37 14.62
N ASN A 352 -33.28 6.10 15.15
CA ASN A 352 -34.45 5.53 15.82
C ASN A 352 -35.38 4.76 14.87
N GLU A 353 -35.54 5.26 13.64
CA GLU A 353 -36.33 4.61 12.58
C GLU A 353 -35.40 4.23 11.44
N LYS A 354 -35.26 2.93 11.20
CA LYS A 354 -34.38 2.39 10.15
C LYS A 354 -35.25 2.04 8.94
N PRO A 355 -35.23 2.85 7.86
CA PRO A 355 -35.95 2.49 6.65
C PRO A 355 -35.38 1.22 6.03
N ASP A 356 -36.24 0.46 5.35
CA ASP A 356 -35.81 -0.60 4.44
C ASP A 356 -35.28 0.05 3.15
N LEU A 357 -33.96 0.18 3.04
CA LEU A 357 -33.30 0.88 1.95
C LEU A 357 -33.64 0.26 0.58
N SER A 358 -33.87 -1.05 0.52
CA SER A 358 -34.23 -1.76 -0.72
C SER A 358 -35.64 -1.39 -1.22
N LYS A 359 -36.54 -1.02 -0.30
CA LYS A 359 -37.88 -0.50 -0.63
C LYS A 359 -37.85 0.98 -0.96
N VAL A 360 -36.95 1.74 -0.34
CA VAL A 360 -36.85 3.20 -0.54
C VAL A 360 -36.16 3.55 -1.85
N PHE A 361 -35.00 2.92 -2.12
CA PHE A 361 -34.10 3.29 -3.21
C PHE A 361 -34.12 2.26 -4.34
N ASN A 362 -34.06 2.77 -5.57
CA ASN A 362 -33.72 1.98 -6.74
C ASN A 362 -32.23 1.61 -6.69
N PRO A 363 -31.83 0.40 -7.14
CA PRO A 363 -30.43 0.01 -7.13
C PRO A 363 -29.58 0.80 -8.14
N THR A 364 -30.15 1.53 -9.10
CA THR A 364 -29.34 2.33 -10.04
C THR A 364 -28.78 3.60 -9.38
N GLY A 365 -27.49 3.84 -9.56
CA GLY A 365 -26.83 5.07 -9.13
C GLY A 365 -25.63 5.46 -9.98
N ALA A 366 -25.05 6.61 -9.68
CA ALA A 366 -23.84 7.11 -10.29
C ALA A 366 -22.99 7.93 -9.31
N ALA A 367 -21.69 7.94 -9.55
CA ALA A 367 -20.74 8.79 -8.85
C ALA A 367 -19.97 9.64 -9.85
N CYS A 368 -19.91 10.95 -9.62
CA CYS A 368 -19.31 11.91 -10.53
C CYS A 368 -18.39 12.89 -9.80
N TRP A 369 -17.26 13.18 -10.43
CA TRP A 369 -16.26 14.11 -9.93
C TRP A 369 -16.16 15.31 -10.84
N TYR A 370 -15.91 16.48 -10.28
CA TYR A 370 -15.89 17.75 -11.00
C TYR A 370 -14.66 18.54 -10.60
N GLU A 371 -14.12 19.34 -11.52
CA GLU A 371 -13.13 20.36 -11.16
C GLU A 371 -13.79 21.52 -10.42
N GLY A 372 -13.03 22.25 -9.61
CA GLY A 372 -13.48 23.49 -8.97
C GLY A 372 -12.80 23.72 -7.62
N GLU A 373 -12.73 24.97 -7.17
CA GLU A 373 -11.97 25.37 -5.98
C GLU A 373 -12.36 24.56 -4.72
N SER A 374 -13.66 24.33 -4.53
CA SER A 374 -14.22 23.58 -3.39
C SER A 374 -14.32 22.06 -3.62
N ASN A 375 -14.20 21.62 -4.88
CA ASN A 375 -14.28 20.23 -5.32
C ASN A 375 -12.98 19.47 -5.03
N SER A 376 -13.08 18.15 -4.91
CA SER A 376 -11.96 17.23 -4.65
C SER A 376 -12.36 15.81 -5.05
N VAL A 377 -11.36 14.96 -5.30
CA VAL A 377 -11.57 13.51 -5.49
C VAL A 377 -12.26 12.84 -4.29
N THR A 378 -12.26 13.50 -3.13
CA THR A 378 -12.92 13.02 -1.90
C THR A 378 -14.38 13.47 -1.75
N LYS A 379 -14.90 14.29 -2.67
CA LYS A 379 -16.25 14.87 -2.59
C LYS A 379 -17.02 14.66 -3.91
N PRO A 380 -17.30 13.41 -4.30
CA PRO A 380 -18.12 13.17 -5.47
C PRO A 380 -19.53 13.76 -5.29
N LEU A 381 -20.19 14.01 -6.41
CA LEU A 381 -21.65 14.04 -6.47
C LEU A 381 -22.14 12.59 -6.61
N LEU A 382 -22.89 12.13 -5.62
CA LEU A 382 -23.59 10.85 -5.67
C LEU A 382 -25.02 11.10 -6.19
N ILE A 383 -25.43 10.30 -7.15
CA ILE A 383 -26.76 10.33 -7.75
C ILE A 383 -27.40 8.96 -7.55
N GLY A 384 -28.63 8.94 -7.06
CA GLY A 384 -29.44 7.73 -6.93
C GLY A 384 -30.88 8.00 -7.35
N GLN A 385 -31.70 6.96 -7.34
CA GLN A 385 -33.13 7.04 -7.64
C GLN A 385 -33.95 6.45 -6.49
N LEU A 386 -35.12 7.00 -6.24
CA LEU A 386 -36.11 6.42 -5.34
C LEU A 386 -37.00 5.44 -6.11
N ASN A 387 -37.55 4.45 -5.42
CA ASN A 387 -38.59 3.61 -6.00
C ASN A 387 -39.92 4.39 -6.10
N GLU A 388 -40.71 4.15 -7.15
CA GLU A 388 -42.03 4.77 -7.33
C GLU A 388 -42.98 4.47 -6.15
N ALA A 389 -42.83 3.33 -5.47
CA ALA A 389 -43.61 3.00 -4.28
C ALA A 389 -43.32 3.93 -3.10
N SER A 390 -42.13 4.54 -3.06
CA SER A 390 -41.73 5.52 -2.04
C SER A 390 -42.50 6.83 -2.16
N ASP A 391 -43.11 7.12 -3.31
CA ASP A 391 -43.95 8.32 -3.52
C ASP A 391 -45.21 8.35 -2.66
N LYS A 392 -45.74 7.17 -2.36
CA LYS A 392 -47.02 7.02 -1.66
C LYS A 392 -46.85 7.04 -0.15
N ASN A 393 -45.61 7.13 0.34
CA ASN A 393 -45.30 7.10 1.76
C ASN A 393 -45.23 8.53 2.30
N THR A 394 -46.10 8.87 3.25
CA THR A 394 -46.32 10.24 3.73
C THR A 394 -45.16 10.84 4.52
N ASP A 395 -44.00 10.19 4.60
CA ASP A 395 -42.84 10.73 5.31
C ASP A 395 -41.46 10.45 4.68
N ILE A 396 -41.39 10.39 3.35
CA ILE A 396 -40.10 10.31 2.63
C ILE A 396 -39.19 11.48 3.01
N ALA A 397 -39.75 12.66 3.27
CA ALA A 397 -38.98 13.84 3.65
C ALA A 397 -38.29 13.71 5.02
N LYS A 398 -38.98 13.19 6.05
CA LYS A 398 -38.36 12.87 7.33
C LYS A 398 -37.36 11.74 7.19
N THR A 399 -37.70 10.68 6.45
CA THR A 399 -36.79 9.53 6.21
C THR A 399 -35.46 10.01 5.62
N MET A 400 -35.51 10.83 4.58
CA MET A 400 -34.32 11.41 3.95
C MET A 400 -33.58 12.40 4.87
N SER A 401 -34.32 13.13 5.71
CA SER A 401 -33.72 14.01 6.73
C SER A 401 -32.97 13.23 7.81
N ASP A 402 -33.54 12.13 8.28
CA ASP A 402 -32.96 11.26 9.30
C ASP A 402 -31.73 10.53 8.75
N LEU A 403 -31.81 10.01 7.51
CA LEU A 403 -30.66 9.42 6.81
C LEU A 403 -29.55 10.45 6.58
N PHE A 404 -29.87 11.64 6.05
CA PHE A 404 -28.89 12.72 5.87
C PHE A 404 -28.26 13.12 7.20
N ASN A 405 -29.08 13.26 8.24
CA ASN A 405 -28.60 13.60 9.57
C ASN A 405 -27.65 12.52 10.08
N TRP A 406 -28.01 11.24 10.00
CA TRP A 406 -27.14 10.13 10.39
C TRP A 406 -25.82 10.12 9.61
N THR A 407 -25.87 10.25 8.28
CA THR A 407 -24.68 10.23 7.42
C THR A 407 -23.75 11.41 7.72
N VAL A 408 -24.28 12.60 8.00
CA VAL A 408 -23.51 13.84 8.16
C VAL A 408 -23.19 14.18 9.62
N SER A 409 -24.01 13.73 10.58
CA SER A 409 -23.84 13.99 12.02
C SER A 409 -22.64 13.26 12.62
N THR A 410 -21.92 12.43 11.85
CA THR A 410 -20.62 11.82 12.18
C THR A 410 -19.44 12.82 12.27
N ASN A 411 -19.73 14.06 12.67
CA ASN A 411 -18.87 15.25 12.63
C ASN A 411 -17.59 15.10 13.50
N LYS A 412 -16.47 15.62 12.97
CA LYS A 412 -15.11 15.43 13.51
C LYS A 412 -14.83 16.11 14.84
N THR A 413 -15.60 17.13 15.24
CA THR A 413 -15.30 17.95 16.43
C THR A 413 -15.61 17.23 17.73
N TYR A 414 -16.72 16.52 17.83
CA TYR A 414 -17.05 15.75 19.04
C TYR A 414 -16.28 14.42 19.11
N LEU A 415 -15.74 13.93 17.99
CA LEU A 415 -14.85 12.75 17.95
C LEU A 415 -13.37 13.09 18.16
N ALA A 416 -13.00 14.36 18.34
CA ALA A 416 -11.60 14.75 18.53
C ALA A 416 -11.01 14.10 19.79
N ASP A 417 -11.77 14.12 20.89
CA ASP A 417 -11.37 13.53 22.16
C ASP A 417 -11.40 12.00 22.11
N VAL A 418 -12.40 11.42 21.42
CA VAL A 418 -12.45 9.99 21.10
C VAL A 418 -11.21 9.54 20.32
N ARG A 419 -10.79 10.28 19.30
CA ARG A 419 -9.58 9.97 18.51
C ARG A 419 -8.30 10.13 19.33
N LYS A 420 -8.23 11.16 20.18
CA LYS A 420 -7.09 11.39 21.07
C LYS A 420 -6.94 10.22 22.05
N ALA A 421 -8.04 9.78 22.66
CA ALA A 421 -8.07 8.62 23.55
C ALA A 421 -7.71 7.32 22.81
N ALA A 422 -8.29 7.07 21.63
CA ALA A 422 -8.00 5.88 20.83
C ALA A 422 -6.53 5.82 20.36
N ASN A 423 -5.95 6.94 19.96
CA ASN A 423 -4.54 7.02 19.57
C ASN A 423 -3.60 6.78 20.76
N ALA A 424 -3.94 7.33 21.94
CA ALA A 424 -3.18 7.08 23.16
C ALA A 424 -3.24 5.60 23.56
N LEU A 425 -4.42 4.99 23.49
CA LEU A 425 -4.62 3.56 23.75
C LEU A 425 -3.78 2.71 22.80
N ARG A 426 -3.86 2.98 21.49
CA ARG A 426 -3.06 2.28 20.46
C ARG A 426 -1.56 2.38 20.75
N LYS A 427 -1.06 3.57 21.11
CA LYS A 427 0.36 3.76 21.43
C LYS A 427 0.77 2.94 22.65
N ALA A 428 -0.04 2.93 23.70
CA ALA A 428 0.23 2.14 24.90
C ALA A 428 0.19 0.62 24.62
N THR A 429 -0.77 0.15 23.81
CA THR A 429 -0.84 -1.26 23.38
C THR A 429 0.39 -1.69 22.58
N ASN A 430 0.84 -0.85 21.64
CA ASN A 430 2.06 -1.11 20.86
C ASN A 430 3.32 -1.10 21.74
N GLN A 431 3.38 -0.23 22.75
CA GLN A 431 4.48 -0.22 23.70
C GLN A 431 4.50 -1.50 24.55
N LEU A 432 3.32 -1.98 24.99
CA LEU A 432 3.22 -3.23 25.74
C LEU A 432 3.64 -4.45 24.91
N SER A 433 3.28 -4.52 23.63
CA SER A 433 3.73 -5.63 22.76
C SER A 433 5.23 -5.60 22.52
N ALA A 434 5.83 -4.42 22.33
CA ALA A 434 7.27 -4.26 22.23
C ALA A 434 7.99 -4.71 23.51
N LEU A 435 7.52 -4.28 24.69
CA LEU A 435 8.10 -4.69 25.98
C LEU A 435 8.02 -6.21 26.19
N LYS A 436 6.89 -6.85 25.84
CA LYS A 436 6.75 -8.31 25.89
C LYS A 436 7.70 -9.04 24.95
N SER A 437 7.97 -8.47 23.77
CA SER A 437 8.94 -9.03 22.82
C SER A 437 10.38 -8.91 23.34
N GLU A 438 10.70 -7.77 23.97
CA GLU A 438 12.00 -7.53 24.60
C GLU A 438 12.22 -8.45 25.80
N GLN A 439 11.20 -8.67 26.64
CA GLN A 439 11.27 -9.63 27.73
C GLN A 439 11.59 -11.04 27.24
N LYS A 440 10.91 -11.52 26.19
CA LYS A 440 11.22 -12.84 25.58
C LYS A 440 12.64 -12.91 25.01
N LYS A 441 13.13 -11.80 24.45
CA LYS A 441 14.49 -11.73 23.91
C LYS A 441 15.52 -11.79 25.04
N LEU A 442 15.29 -11.00 26.10
CA LEU A 442 16.07 -11.06 27.31
C LEU A 442 16.07 -12.51 27.84
N GLU A 443 14.91 -13.12 28.10
CA GLU A 443 14.82 -14.50 28.64
C GLU A 443 15.65 -15.49 27.82
N LYS A 444 15.58 -15.41 26.47
CA LYS A 444 16.43 -16.21 25.58
C LYS A 444 17.92 -15.90 25.70
N GLU A 445 18.31 -14.63 25.85
CA GLU A 445 19.71 -14.23 26.05
C GLU A 445 20.25 -14.70 27.40
N ALA A 446 19.42 -14.72 28.45
CA ALA A 446 19.75 -15.32 29.75
C ALA A 446 20.04 -16.81 29.62
N ASP A 447 19.17 -17.52 28.90
CA ASP A 447 19.31 -18.96 28.66
C ASP A 447 20.48 -19.27 27.72
N ALA A 448 20.79 -18.35 26.79
CA ALA A 448 21.86 -18.47 25.82
C ALA A 448 23.24 -18.00 26.31
N PHE A 449 23.32 -17.23 27.42
CA PHE A 449 24.61 -16.94 28.06
C PHE A 449 25.28 -18.26 28.41
N ASN A 450 26.30 -18.56 27.63
CA ASN A 450 26.61 -19.92 27.22
C ASN A 450 27.33 -20.66 28.34
N ARG A 451 26.56 -21.30 29.24
CA ARG A 451 27.10 -22.16 30.32
C ARG A 451 28.13 -23.14 29.79
N LYS A 452 27.92 -23.70 28.59
CA LYS A 452 28.86 -24.64 27.96
C LYS A 452 30.19 -24.01 27.55
N SER A 453 30.20 -22.80 26.98
CA SER A 453 31.47 -22.14 26.60
C SER A 453 32.22 -21.60 27.81
N TRP A 454 31.51 -21.10 28.82
CA TRP A 454 32.12 -20.64 30.07
C TRP A 454 32.72 -21.80 30.88
N GLU A 455 31.97 -22.90 31.05
CA GLU A 455 32.47 -24.11 31.73
C GLU A 455 33.66 -24.72 30.98
N ALA A 456 33.62 -24.74 29.64
CA ALA A 456 34.74 -25.20 28.82
C ALA A 456 35.98 -24.32 29.02
N ARG A 457 35.84 -22.98 28.98
CA ARG A 457 36.95 -22.05 29.20
C ARG A 457 37.54 -22.19 30.60
N ARG A 458 36.69 -22.30 31.62
CA ARG A 458 37.11 -22.54 33.02
C ARG A 458 37.85 -23.87 33.16
N LYS A 459 37.37 -24.94 32.52
CA LYS A 459 37.99 -26.26 32.55
C LYS A 459 39.35 -26.26 31.84
N THR A 460 39.45 -25.62 30.69
CA THR A 460 40.70 -25.46 29.94
C THR A 460 41.72 -24.68 30.76
N LEU A 461 41.35 -23.52 31.31
CA LEU A 461 42.26 -22.69 32.11
C LEU A 461 42.76 -23.43 33.36
N LYS A 462 41.88 -24.18 34.06
CA LYS A 462 42.29 -25.04 35.19
C LYS A 462 43.26 -26.14 34.78
N ALA A 463 43.05 -26.76 33.62
CA ALA A 463 43.96 -27.76 33.07
C ALA A 463 45.32 -27.17 32.68
N ASP A 464 45.32 -25.97 32.08
CA ASP A 464 46.53 -25.25 31.68
C ASP A 464 47.36 -24.79 32.89
N ILE A 465 46.71 -24.33 33.96
CA ILE A 465 47.36 -24.03 35.23
C ILE A 465 48.03 -25.28 35.81
N ALA A 466 47.32 -26.41 35.84
CA ALA A 466 47.85 -27.66 36.36
C ALA A 466 49.03 -28.19 35.52
N ALA A 467 48.95 -28.09 34.19
CA ALA A 467 50.00 -28.49 33.28
C ALA A 467 51.23 -27.56 33.39
N SER A 468 51.02 -26.26 33.54
CA SER A 468 52.09 -25.27 33.68
C SER A 468 52.80 -25.43 35.01
N LYS A 469 52.08 -25.69 36.11
CA LYS A 469 52.68 -26.00 37.41
C LYS A 469 53.60 -27.22 37.34
N LYS A 470 53.17 -28.30 36.68
CA LYS A 470 54.02 -29.49 36.46
C LYS A 470 55.27 -29.19 35.64
N ARG A 471 55.15 -28.37 34.58
CA ARG A 471 56.30 -27.97 33.75
C ARG A 471 57.28 -27.12 34.54
N MET A 472 56.78 -26.19 35.36
CA MET A 472 57.59 -25.35 36.24
C MET A 472 58.33 -26.18 37.31
N GLU A 473 57.65 -27.14 37.94
CA GLU A 473 58.27 -28.08 38.90
C GLU A 473 59.39 -28.90 38.24
N GLN A 474 59.17 -29.43 37.03
CA GLN A 474 60.21 -30.14 36.26
C GLN A 474 61.38 -29.23 35.84
N GLU A 475 61.11 -27.96 35.54
CA GLU A 475 62.15 -26.99 35.19
C GLU A 475 62.99 -26.62 36.41
N GLU A 476 62.37 -26.48 37.58
CA GLU A 476 63.05 -26.26 38.86
C GLU A 476 63.91 -27.46 39.28
N ASP A 477 63.43 -28.70 39.09
CA ASP A 477 64.17 -29.93 39.40
C ASP A 477 65.42 -30.12 38.51
N ASN A 478 65.39 -29.59 37.28
CA ASN A 478 66.49 -29.70 36.31
C ASN A 478 67.42 -28.46 36.29
N ALA A 479 67.15 -27.45 37.13
CA ALA A 479 67.89 -26.19 37.12
C ALA A 479 69.23 -26.28 37.87
N SER A 480 70.26 -25.62 37.34
CA SER A 480 71.54 -25.43 38.03
C SER A 480 71.37 -24.57 39.29
N PRO A 481 72.11 -24.82 40.39
CA PRO A 481 71.96 -24.09 41.66
C PRO A 481 72.05 -22.56 41.55
N GLU A 482 72.82 -22.03 40.59
CA GLU A 482 72.95 -20.58 40.35
C GLU A 482 71.71 -19.93 39.71
N LEU A 483 70.92 -20.69 38.94
CA LEU A 483 69.75 -20.18 38.21
C LEU A 483 68.42 -20.47 38.91
N LEU A 484 68.41 -21.41 39.86
CA LEU A 484 67.21 -21.84 40.59
C LEU A 484 66.42 -20.71 41.26
N PRO A 485 67.02 -19.69 41.92
CA PRO A 485 66.27 -18.61 42.55
C PRO A 485 65.49 -17.76 41.55
N GLN A 486 66.09 -17.45 40.40
CA GLN A 486 65.47 -16.63 39.34
C GLN A 486 64.34 -17.39 38.64
N ILE A 487 64.51 -18.70 38.44
CA ILE A 487 63.49 -19.57 37.83
C ILE A 487 62.27 -19.67 38.76
N LYS A 488 62.47 -19.83 40.08
CA LYS A 488 61.38 -19.87 41.07
C LYS A 488 60.58 -18.57 41.11
N GLU A 489 61.26 -17.42 41.14
CA GLU A 489 60.60 -16.11 41.15
C GLU A 489 59.74 -15.89 39.90
N ARG A 490 60.31 -16.17 38.71
CA ARG A 490 59.59 -16.10 37.43
C ARG A 490 58.38 -17.05 37.39
N ASN A 491 58.54 -18.29 37.85
CA ASN A 491 57.46 -19.28 37.86
C ASN A 491 56.32 -18.85 38.81
N GLN A 492 56.67 -18.28 39.97
CA GLN A 492 55.72 -17.74 40.94
C GLN A 492 54.91 -16.59 40.32
N GLU A 493 55.55 -15.63 39.65
CA GLU A 493 54.88 -14.51 38.96
C GLU A 493 53.89 -14.99 37.90
N PHE A 494 54.32 -15.94 37.04
CA PHE A 494 53.44 -16.55 36.04
C PHE A 494 52.23 -17.24 36.67
N LEU A 495 52.40 -17.97 37.78
CA LEU A 495 51.29 -18.61 38.50
C LEU A 495 50.27 -17.60 39.05
N THR A 496 50.72 -16.47 39.58
CA THR A 496 49.82 -15.39 40.03
C THR A 496 48.97 -14.82 38.90
N LEU A 497 49.54 -14.59 37.71
CA LEU A 497 48.80 -14.10 36.55
C LEU A 497 47.66 -15.03 36.14
N TYR A 498 47.94 -16.35 36.07
CA TYR A 498 46.90 -17.33 35.74
C TYR A 498 45.84 -17.48 36.84
N GLN A 499 46.23 -17.33 38.11
CA GLN A 499 45.28 -17.38 39.23
C GLN A 499 44.36 -16.17 39.25
N ASP A 500 44.86 -14.98 38.92
CA ASP A 500 44.05 -13.77 38.78
C ASP A 500 43.09 -13.88 37.58
N GLU A 501 43.55 -14.39 36.44
CA GLU A 501 42.69 -14.65 35.27
C GLU A 501 41.55 -15.64 35.60
N LEU A 502 41.86 -16.71 36.34
CA LEU A 502 40.86 -17.67 36.81
C LEU A 502 39.84 -17.01 37.76
N LYS A 503 40.31 -16.15 38.66
CA LYS A 503 39.46 -15.44 39.63
C LYS A 503 38.52 -14.45 38.94
N THR A 504 39.00 -13.73 37.92
CA THR A 504 38.14 -12.87 37.08
C THR A 504 37.07 -13.69 36.36
N LEU A 505 37.47 -14.79 35.71
CA LEU A 505 36.55 -15.69 35.00
C LEU A 505 35.50 -16.35 35.91
N GLU A 506 35.85 -16.61 37.18
CA GLU A 506 34.92 -17.18 38.17
C GLU A 506 33.90 -16.15 38.70
N SER A 507 34.19 -14.84 38.63
CA SER A 507 33.29 -13.77 39.10
C SER A 507 32.31 -13.22 38.04
N GLU A 508 32.60 -13.44 36.76
CA GLU A 508 31.86 -12.92 35.60
C GLU A 508 30.39 -13.40 35.49
N PRO A 509 30.03 -14.67 35.83
CA PRO A 509 28.66 -15.14 35.75
C PRO A 509 27.69 -14.46 36.71
N ASP A 510 28.15 -14.14 37.92
CA ASP A 510 27.30 -13.53 38.96
C ASP A 510 27.01 -12.06 38.63
N GLU A 511 28.00 -11.33 38.10
CA GLU A 511 27.80 -9.95 37.66
C GLU A 511 26.89 -9.87 36.42
N TYR A 512 27.04 -10.81 35.48
CA TYR A 512 26.18 -10.92 34.31
C TYR A 512 24.74 -11.25 34.68
N LYS A 513 24.53 -12.26 35.55
CA LYS A 513 23.22 -12.67 36.05
C LYS A 513 22.50 -11.52 36.76
N LYS A 514 23.22 -10.76 37.59
CA LYS A 514 22.67 -9.62 38.32
C LYS A 514 22.17 -8.51 37.37
N ARG A 515 22.97 -8.10 36.38
CA ARG A 515 22.56 -7.09 35.37
C ARG A 515 21.33 -7.53 34.59
N PHE A 516 21.23 -8.83 34.33
CA PHE A 516 20.15 -9.43 33.59
C PHE A 516 18.84 -9.49 34.41
N GLU A 517 18.91 -9.91 35.68
CA GLU A 517 17.79 -9.87 36.63
C GLU A 517 17.26 -8.45 36.87
N GLU A 518 18.16 -7.47 36.96
CA GLU A 518 17.81 -6.04 37.05
C GLU A 518 17.07 -5.57 35.78
N SER A 519 17.51 -6.02 34.61
CA SER A 519 16.88 -5.68 33.32
C SER A 519 15.50 -6.32 33.14
N LEU A 520 15.33 -7.58 33.55
CA LEU A 520 14.02 -8.27 33.57
C LEU A 520 13.04 -7.59 34.52
N THR A 521 13.49 -7.26 35.73
CA THR A 521 12.66 -6.59 36.74
C THR A 521 12.19 -5.24 36.23
N LYS A 522 13.11 -4.44 35.67
CA LYS A 522 12.78 -3.14 35.07
C LYS A 522 11.80 -3.25 33.90
N ASN A 523 11.98 -4.23 33.02
CA ASN A 523 11.06 -4.45 31.89
C ASN A 523 9.66 -4.84 32.40
N LYS A 524 9.58 -5.74 33.39
CA LYS A 524 8.31 -6.17 34.00
C LYS A 524 7.56 -5.01 34.66
N THR A 525 8.26 -4.16 35.42
CA THR A 525 7.67 -2.94 36.00
C THR A 525 7.08 -2.04 34.92
N GLN A 526 7.79 -1.84 33.80
CA GLN A 526 7.27 -1.04 32.68
C GLN A 526 6.06 -1.69 32.00
N GLN A 527 5.98 -3.02 31.94
CA GLN A 527 4.79 -3.72 31.42
C GLN A 527 3.57 -3.52 32.32
N ASP A 528 3.75 -3.61 33.63
CA ASP A 528 2.67 -3.44 34.61
C ASP A 528 2.12 -2.00 34.55
N GLU A 529 3.01 -0.99 34.56
CA GLU A 529 2.64 0.43 34.41
C GLU A 529 1.91 0.71 33.09
N THR A 530 2.38 0.12 31.99
CA THR A 530 1.76 0.28 30.67
C THR A 530 0.38 -0.41 30.61
N SER A 531 0.22 -1.55 31.29
CA SER A 531 -1.06 -2.27 31.38
C SER A 531 -2.10 -1.49 32.19
N GLU A 532 -1.70 -0.86 33.29
CA GLU A 532 -2.56 0.04 34.06
C GLU A 532 -2.99 1.26 33.23
N LEU A 533 -2.05 1.85 32.47
CA LEU A 533 -2.35 2.96 31.56
C LEU A 533 -3.36 2.55 30.47
N ILE A 534 -3.25 1.35 29.91
CA ILE A 534 -4.20 0.81 28.93
C ILE A 534 -5.60 0.71 29.54
N SER A 535 -5.73 0.23 30.79
CA SER A 535 -7.02 0.18 31.48
C SER A 535 -7.65 1.57 31.62
N LYS A 536 -6.90 2.56 32.13
CA LYS A 536 -7.36 3.95 32.29
C LYS A 536 -7.77 4.60 30.96
N LEU A 537 -7.00 4.34 29.90
CA LEU A 537 -7.29 4.85 28.57
C LEU A 537 -8.52 4.19 27.94
N THR A 538 -8.79 2.92 28.26
CA THR A 538 -10.01 2.21 27.83
C THR A 538 -11.25 2.83 28.46
N ASP A 539 -11.21 3.15 29.74
CA ASP A 539 -12.32 3.81 30.44
C ASP A 539 -12.54 5.25 29.96
N THR A 540 -11.43 5.98 29.70
CA THR A 540 -11.47 7.31 29.09
C THR A 540 -12.11 7.26 27.71
N LEU A 541 -11.74 6.27 26.88
CA LEU A 541 -12.32 6.10 25.54
C LEU A 541 -13.83 5.84 25.62
N LYS A 542 -14.29 4.95 26.51
CA LYS A 542 -15.73 4.70 26.72
C LYS A 542 -16.46 5.98 27.14
N THR A 543 -15.89 6.74 28.05
CA THR A 543 -16.48 7.99 28.56
C THR A 543 -16.62 9.03 27.45
N GLU A 544 -15.57 9.24 26.65
CA GLU A 544 -15.60 10.18 25.54
C GLU A 544 -16.53 9.72 24.41
N GLN A 545 -16.68 8.41 24.19
CA GLN A 545 -17.67 7.86 23.26
C GLN A 545 -19.11 8.15 23.70
N THR A 546 -19.42 7.99 24.98
CA THR A 546 -20.73 8.36 25.53
C THR A 546 -20.98 9.87 25.42
N ARG A 547 -19.99 10.69 25.79
CA ARG A 547 -20.09 12.16 25.67
C ARG A 547 -20.24 12.65 24.23
N ALA A 548 -19.56 12.00 23.29
CA ALA A 548 -19.68 12.24 21.85
C ALA A 548 -21.10 11.95 21.35
N ARG A 549 -21.71 10.85 21.82
CA ARG A 549 -23.08 10.46 21.52
C ARG A 549 -24.06 11.54 21.99
N ASP A 550 -23.94 11.98 23.23
CA ASP A 550 -24.89 12.94 23.84
C ASP A 550 -24.78 14.36 23.26
N ASN A 551 -23.57 14.81 22.91
CA ASN A 551 -23.34 16.16 22.36
C ASN A 551 -23.60 16.28 20.84
N SER A 552 -23.88 15.19 20.15
CA SER A 552 -24.20 15.20 18.71
C SER A 552 -25.58 15.79 18.38
N ALA A 553 -26.42 16.05 19.40
CA ALA A 553 -27.82 16.43 19.25
C ALA A 553 -28.15 17.94 19.04
N PRO A 554 -27.55 18.98 19.68
CA PRO A 554 -28.26 20.26 19.77
C PRO A 554 -27.79 21.50 18.95
N SER A 555 -26.67 21.54 18.21
CA SER A 555 -26.13 22.85 17.75
C SER A 555 -25.99 23.12 16.24
N PHE A 556 -26.37 22.21 15.33
CA PHE A 556 -26.34 22.47 13.88
C PHE A 556 -27.66 22.05 13.22
N ALA A 557 -28.67 22.92 13.34
CA ALA A 557 -29.97 22.74 12.72
C ALA A 557 -29.85 22.41 11.22
N LEU A 558 -30.58 21.41 10.76
CA LEU A 558 -30.73 21.12 9.34
C LEU A 558 -31.45 22.29 8.68
N ASN A 559 -30.93 22.76 7.55
CA ASN A 559 -31.64 23.68 6.68
C ASN A 559 -32.37 22.86 5.62
N VAL A 560 -33.70 22.83 5.72
CA VAL A 560 -34.57 22.17 4.75
C VAL A 560 -35.31 23.26 3.96
N LYS A 561 -35.22 23.22 2.64
CA LYS A 561 -35.93 24.13 1.74
C LYS A 561 -36.48 23.38 0.53
N SER A 562 -37.57 23.87 -0.05
CA SER A 562 -38.06 23.40 -1.36
C SER A 562 -37.57 24.35 -2.45
N GLN A 563 -37.08 23.81 -3.57
CA GLN A 563 -36.59 24.56 -4.73
C GLN A 563 -36.81 23.74 -5.99
N ASN A 564 -37.46 24.32 -7.02
CA ASN A 564 -37.74 23.68 -8.30
C ASN A 564 -38.42 22.30 -8.17
N GLY A 565 -39.29 22.11 -7.18
CA GLY A 565 -39.95 20.83 -6.91
C GLY A 565 -39.09 19.79 -6.17
N MET A 566 -37.83 20.12 -5.83
CA MET A 566 -36.96 19.29 -5.01
C MET A 566 -36.94 19.77 -3.55
N THR A 567 -36.95 18.82 -2.61
CA THR A 567 -36.59 19.07 -1.22
C THR A 567 -35.08 19.05 -1.09
N ILE A 568 -34.49 20.11 -0.57
CA ILE A 568 -33.06 20.27 -0.35
C ILE A 568 -32.79 20.34 1.14
N ILE A 569 -31.95 19.43 1.62
CA ILE A 569 -31.48 19.36 3.00
C ILE A 569 -30.01 19.73 2.99
N SER A 570 -29.59 20.63 3.86
CA SER A 570 -28.19 21.01 3.99
C SER A 570 -27.82 21.25 5.45
N ARG A 571 -26.52 21.14 5.73
CA ARG A 571 -25.97 21.48 7.05
C ARG A 571 -24.83 22.45 6.89
N LYS A 572 -24.89 23.55 7.63
CA LYS A 572 -23.78 24.50 7.72
C LYS A 572 -22.70 23.94 8.65
N MET A 573 -21.48 23.79 8.15
CA MET A 573 -20.36 23.33 8.95
C MET A 573 -19.68 24.52 9.65
N PRO A 574 -19.27 24.38 10.93
CA PRO A 574 -18.70 25.48 11.73
C PRO A 574 -17.27 25.89 11.32
N ILE A 575 -16.60 25.11 10.46
CA ILE A 575 -15.23 25.35 10.03
C ILE A 575 -15.25 25.90 8.61
N SER A 576 -14.74 27.12 8.40
CA SER A 576 -14.74 27.82 7.10
C SER A 576 -14.02 27.09 5.95
N LYS A 577 -13.21 26.05 6.26
CA LYS A 577 -12.49 25.23 5.28
C LYS A 577 -13.22 23.95 4.86
N ILE A 578 -14.38 23.64 5.46
CA ILE A 578 -15.18 22.47 5.12
C ILE A 578 -16.39 22.95 4.32
N THR A 579 -16.63 22.34 3.16
CA THR A 579 -17.82 22.58 2.35
C THR A 579 -19.06 22.07 3.07
N ASN A 580 -20.18 22.76 2.89
CA ASN A 580 -21.43 22.33 3.51
C ASN A 580 -21.97 21.10 2.78
N PRO A 581 -22.21 19.97 3.46
CA PRO A 581 -22.88 18.83 2.84
C PRO A 581 -24.34 19.19 2.55
N ALA A 582 -24.86 18.63 1.46
CA ALA A 582 -26.25 18.76 1.10
C ALA A 582 -26.77 17.49 0.43
N MET A 583 -28.09 17.38 0.43
CA MET A 583 -28.87 16.39 -0.28
C MET A 583 -30.03 17.10 -0.95
N ALA A 584 -30.40 16.69 -2.15
CA ALA A 584 -31.62 17.14 -2.82
C ALA A 584 -32.36 15.91 -3.33
N PHE A 585 -33.67 15.84 -3.14
CA PHE A 585 -34.49 14.74 -3.65
C PHE A 585 -35.86 15.23 -4.09
N THR A 586 -36.49 14.44 -4.95
CA THR A 586 -37.92 14.54 -5.27
C THR A 586 -38.64 13.36 -4.63
N SER A 587 -39.96 13.45 -4.45
CA SER A 587 -40.74 12.25 -4.21
C SER A 587 -40.61 11.37 -5.46
N GLY A 588 -40.14 10.12 -5.31
CA GLY A 588 -40.17 9.07 -6.35
C GLY A 588 -39.24 9.26 -7.54
N GLY A 589 -38.39 10.28 -7.50
CA GLY A 589 -37.45 10.57 -8.57
C GLY A 589 -36.00 10.48 -8.12
N VAL A 590 -35.21 11.47 -8.54
CA VAL A 590 -33.76 11.49 -8.33
C VAL A 590 -33.39 11.98 -6.93
N VAL A 591 -32.29 11.44 -6.40
CA VAL A 591 -31.61 11.90 -5.19
C VAL A 591 -30.18 12.32 -5.56
N TYR A 592 -29.80 13.53 -5.17
CA TYR A 592 -28.43 14.04 -5.24
C TYR A 592 -27.88 14.17 -3.83
N PHE A 593 -26.62 13.76 -3.63
CA PHE A 593 -25.90 13.96 -2.38
C PHE A 593 -24.45 14.33 -2.64
N SER A 594 -23.92 15.29 -1.86
CA SER A 594 -22.49 15.56 -1.85
C SER A 594 -22.08 16.23 -0.54
N LEU A 595 -20.80 16.08 -0.19
CA LEU A 595 -20.15 16.89 0.84
C LEU A 595 -19.90 18.34 0.39
N ASP A 596 -20.19 18.66 -0.88
CA ASP A 596 -20.21 20.01 -1.41
C ASP A 596 -21.61 20.39 -1.93
N ALA A 597 -22.28 21.30 -1.20
CA ALA A 597 -23.59 21.81 -1.56
C ALA A 597 -23.63 22.44 -2.95
N ALA A 598 -22.52 23.00 -3.45
CA ALA A 598 -22.47 23.55 -4.79
C ALA A 598 -22.70 22.48 -5.88
N LEU A 599 -22.21 21.26 -5.66
CA LEU A 599 -22.45 20.14 -6.59
C LEU A 599 -23.91 19.68 -6.56
N VAL A 600 -24.53 19.66 -5.38
CA VAL A 600 -25.97 19.34 -5.26
C VAL A 600 -26.82 20.38 -6.00
N GLN A 601 -26.45 21.67 -5.91
CA GLN A 601 -27.15 22.72 -6.67
C GLN A 601 -27.02 22.54 -8.19
N ARG A 602 -25.90 22.02 -8.70
CA ARG A 602 -25.80 21.65 -10.13
C ARG A 602 -26.79 20.56 -10.50
N GLY A 603 -26.92 19.51 -9.67
CA GLY A 603 -27.94 18.46 -9.87
C GLY A 603 -29.37 19.01 -9.87
N VAL A 604 -29.68 19.92 -8.95
CA VAL A 604 -30.98 20.62 -8.91
C VAL A 604 -31.23 21.46 -10.17
N ALA A 605 -30.19 22.09 -10.73
CA ALA A 605 -30.31 22.86 -11.98
C ALA A 605 -30.53 21.96 -13.20
N VAL A 606 -29.91 20.77 -13.25
CA VAL A 606 -30.19 19.75 -14.27
C VAL A 606 -31.63 19.28 -14.18
N PHE A 607 -32.11 18.95 -12.97
CA PHE A 607 -33.50 18.56 -12.75
C PHE A 607 -34.48 19.65 -13.24
N ALA A 608 -34.15 20.92 -12.96
CA ALA A 608 -34.94 22.08 -13.41
C ALA A 608 -34.79 22.40 -14.90
N LYS A 609 -34.00 21.63 -15.66
CA LYS A 609 -33.66 21.87 -17.08
C LYS A 609 -33.04 23.25 -17.33
N THR A 610 -32.41 23.85 -16.32
CA THR A 610 -31.68 25.12 -16.44
C THR A 610 -30.17 24.92 -16.64
N TYR A 611 -29.70 23.68 -16.52
CA TYR A 611 -28.33 23.27 -16.80
C TYR A 611 -28.34 21.97 -17.63
N PRO A 612 -27.48 21.82 -18.67
CA PRO A 612 -27.48 20.63 -19.50
C PRO A 612 -27.02 19.39 -18.72
N ASN A 613 -27.67 18.26 -18.99
CA ASN A 613 -27.23 16.97 -18.45
C ASN A 613 -26.08 16.39 -19.27
N LEU A 614 -25.34 15.46 -18.65
CA LEU A 614 -24.15 14.86 -19.22
C LEU A 614 -24.46 14.03 -20.47
N TYR A 615 -25.54 13.26 -20.47
CA TYR A 615 -25.92 12.43 -21.60
C TYR A 615 -26.17 13.26 -22.87
N GLU A 616 -26.83 14.41 -22.75
CA GLU A 616 -27.03 15.36 -23.86
C GLU A 616 -25.74 16.08 -24.28
N ALA A 617 -24.91 16.45 -23.31
CA ALA A 617 -23.69 17.23 -23.54
C ALA A 617 -22.52 16.41 -24.10
N ALA A 618 -22.53 15.09 -23.93
CA ALA A 618 -21.44 14.19 -24.35
C ALA A 618 -21.90 13.24 -25.48
N PRO A 619 -21.65 13.58 -26.77
CA PRO A 619 -21.99 12.72 -27.90
C PRO A 619 -21.37 11.33 -27.82
N SER A 620 -20.17 11.21 -27.22
CA SER A 620 -19.49 9.94 -26.99
C SER A 620 -20.32 8.93 -26.19
N MET A 621 -21.36 9.38 -25.48
CA MET A 621 -22.25 8.52 -24.70
C MET A 621 -23.49 8.03 -25.46
N GLN A 622 -23.80 8.64 -26.62
CA GLN A 622 -25.04 8.42 -27.36
C GLN A 622 -24.87 7.35 -28.45
N VAL A 623 -24.36 6.18 -28.08
CA VAL A 623 -24.16 5.07 -29.02
C VAL A 623 -25.34 4.11 -28.97
N ALA A 624 -26.05 3.99 -30.10
CA ALA A 624 -27.24 3.17 -30.22
C ALA A 624 -26.94 1.70 -29.90
N GLY A 625 -27.75 1.11 -29.01
CA GLY A 625 -27.61 -0.29 -28.60
C GLY A 625 -26.49 -0.58 -27.62
N GLN A 626 -25.74 0.44 -27.18
CA GLN A 626 -24.67 0.30 -26.19
C GLN A 626 -25.01 1.03 -24.90
N ILE A 627 -24.51 0.52 -23.78
CA ILE A 627 -24.80 1.07 -22.45
C ILE A 627 -23.53 1.72 -21.91
N PRO A 628 -23.53 3.05 -21.67
CA PRO A 628 -22.39 3.72 -21.08
C PRO A 628 -22.24 3.36 -19.61
N TYR A 629 -21.01 2.99 -19.23
CA TYR A 629 -20.61 2.65 -17.86
C TYR A 629 -19.68 3.68 -17.25
N PHE A 630 -18.85 4.29 -18.09
CA PHE A 630 -17.83 5.24 -17.68
C PHE A 630 -17.80 6.41 -18.66
N TYR A 631 -17.55 7.59 -18.10
CA TYR A 631 -17.31 8.81 -18.84
C TYR A 631 -16.07 9.50 -18.28
N LEU A 632 -15.22 10.02 -19.17
CA LEU A 632 -14.02 10.78 -18.86
C LEU A 632 -13.97 12.03 -19.73
N ASN A 633 -13.78 13.18 -19.10
CA ASN A 633 -13.32 14.39 -19.76
C ASN A 633 -11.84 14.60 -19.38
N PRO A 634 -10.88 14.32 -20.28
CA PRO A 634 -9.46 14.41 -19.96
C PRO A 634 -9.01 15.82 -19.52
N THR A 635 -9.59 16.87 -20.09
CA THR A 635 -9.30 18.27 -19.71
C THR A 635 -9.67 18.56 -18.25
N LYS A 636 -10.90 18.21 -17.87
CA LYS A 636 -11.43 18.41 -16.51
C LYS A 636 -10.76 17.46 -15.51
N PHE A 637 -10.46 16.23 -15.92
CA PHE A 637 -9.68 15.26 -15.14
C PHE A 637 -8.29 15.81 -14.82
N ALA A 638 -7.56 16.30 -15.83
CA ALA A 638 -6.22 16.86 -15.66
C ALA A 638 -6.21 18.04 -14.69
N ALA A 639 -7.18 18.95 -14.79
CA ALA A 639 -7.32 20.09 -13.89
C ALA A 639 -7.60 19.65 -12.44
N LEU A 640 -8.54 18.72 -12.24
CA LEU A 640 -8.83 18.16 -10.92
C LEU A 640 -7.60 17.44 -10.33
N PHE A 641 -6.88 16.67 -11.14
CA PHE A 641 -5.68 15.94 -10.70
C PHE A 641 -4.56 16.90 -10.29
N MET A 642 -4.30 17.96 -11.06
CA MET A 642 -3.33 18.99 -10.69
C MET A 642 -3.70 19.66 -9.36
N GLN A 643 -4.98 20.03 -9.20
CA GLN A 643 -5.49 20.64 -7.97
C GLN A 643 -5.28 19.73 -6.76
N GLU A 644 -5.63 18.45 -6.87
CA GLU A 644 -5.45 17.48 -5.78
C GLU A 644 -3.98 17.17 -5.51
N GLY A 645 -3.14 17.08 -6.55
CA GLY A 645 -1.69 16.95 -6.41
C GLY A 645 -1.09 18.11 -5.63
N HIS A 646 -1.46 19.35 -5.95
CA HIS A 646 -1.02 20.53 -5.21
C HIS A 646 -1.52 20.55 -3.76
N LYS A 647 -2.73 20.07 -3.48
CA LYS A 647 -3.28 19.94 -2.11
C LYS A 647 -2.57 18.84 -1.31
N ALA A 648 -2.19 17.75 -1.95
CA ALA A 648 -1.51 16.62 -1.32
C ALA A 648 -0.04 16.93 -0.97
N LEU A 649 0.59 17.84 -1.72
CA LEU A 649 1.97 18.23 -1.49
C LEU A 649 2.12 19.09 -0.22
N PRO A 650 3.16 18.85 0.61
CA PRO A 650 3.38 19.62 1.83
C PRO A 650 3.60 21.10 1.52
N MET A 651 2.72 21.99 2.00
CA MET A 651 2.80 23.44 1.70
C MET A 651 4.09 24.12 2.17
N LYS A 652 4.81 23.55 3.15
CA LYS A 652 5.91 24.26 3.85
C LYS A 652 7.27 23.57 3.85
N SER A 653 7.38 22.27 3.54
CA SER A 653 8.60 21.51 3.89
C SER A 653 9.48 21.05 2.73
N LYS A 654 9.02 21.04 1.47
CA LYS A 654 9.84 20.61 0.34
C LYS A 654 9.50 21.33 -0.96
N GLY A 655 9.99 22.57 -1.11
CA GLY A 655 9.90 23.32 -2.37
C GLY A 655 10.37 22.50 -3.58
N LYS A 656 11.43 21.68 -3.41
CA LYS A 656 11.93 20.75 -4.44
C LYS A 656 10.89 19.72 -4.90
N LEU A 657 10.04 19.18 -4.00
CA LEU A 657 8.99 18.24 -4.40
C LEU A 657 7.89 18.94 -5.19
N ARG A 658 7.53 20.16 -4.81
CA ARG A 658 6.54 20.94 -5.55
C ARG A 658 7.09 21.35 -6.91
N THR A 659 8.34 21.83 -6.98
CA THR A 659 9.03 22.11 -8.24
C THR A 659 9.14 20.87 -9.11
N ALA A 660 9.46 19.70 -8.55
CA ALA A 660 9.50 18.44 -9.31
C ALA A 660 8.11 18.04 -9.80
N PHE A 661 7.07 18.17 -8.97
CA PHE A 661 5.69 17.91 -9.38
C PHE A 661 5.27 18.87 -10.50
N ASP A 662 5.48 20.17 -10.33
CA ASP A 662 5.14 21.18 -11.34
C ASP A 662 5.92 20.95 -12.64
N PHE A 663 7.21 20.59 -12.55
CA PHE A 663 8.05 20.31 -13.70
C PHE A 663 7.61 19.05 -14.47
N HIS A 664 7.34 17.95 -13.76
CA HIS A 664 7.02 16.67 -14.41
C HIS A 664 5.54 16.52 -14.76
N MET A 665 4.62 17.00 -13.91
CA MET A 665 3.19 16.74 -14.09
C MET A 665 2.49 17.76 -14.98
N THR A 666 2.95 19.01 -15.04
CA THR A 666 2.27 20.02 -15.85
C THR A 666 2.23 19.67 -17.33
N SER A 667 3.35 19.23 -17.91
CA SER A 667 3.41 18.79 -19.32
C SER A 667 2.52 17.58 -19.57
N ARG A 668 2.57 16.58 -18.67
CA ARG A 668 1.76 15.35 -18.75
C ARG A 668 0.26 15.64 -18.67
N MET A 669 -0.15 16.52 -17.75
CA MET A 669 -1.55 16.91 -17.60
C MET A 669 -2.01 17.81 -18.75
N THR A 670 -1.12 18.60 -19.35
CA THR A 670 -1.43 19.36 -20.57
C THR A 670 -1.64 18.43 -21.76
N ALA A 671 -0.81 17.40 -21.90
CA ALA A 671 -0.96 16.39 -22.93
C ALA A 671 -2.26 15.59 -22.72
N LEU A 672 -2.53 15.14 -21.49
CA LEU A 672 -3.79 14.50 -21.12
C LEU A 672 -5.01 15.37 -21.49
N ALA A 673 -4.95 16.66 -21.18
CA ALA A 673 -6.04 17.60 -21.44
C ALA A 673 -6.32 17.84 -22.93
N SER A 674 -5.42 17.43 -23.83
CA SER A 674 -5.58 17.58 -25.28
C SER A 674 -6.42 16.48 -25.94
N HIS A 675 -6.70 15.39 -25.22
CA HIS A 675 -7.55 14.32 -25.73
C HIS A 675 -9.03 14.70 -25.64
N ALA A 676 -9.80 14.24 -26.63
CA ALA A 676 -11.26 14.36 -26.64
C ALA A 676 -11.89 13.63 -25.43
N GLU A 677 -13.08 14.08 -25.06
CA GLU A 677 -13.93 13.36 -24.11
C GLU A 677 -14.14 11.93 -24.60
N MET A 678 -14.28 10.99 -23.67
CA MET A 678 -14.47 9.60 -24.04
C MET A 678 -15.40 8.88 -23.07
N SER A 679 -16.16 7.94 -23.61
CA SER A 679 -17.01 7.05 -22.83
C SER A 679 -16.61 5.61 -23.08
N ALA A 680 -16.81 4.76 -22.06
CA ALA A 680 -16.72 3.32 -22.22
C ALA A 680 -18.12 2.73 -22.13
N THR A 681 -18.48 1.95 -23.13
CA THR A 681 -19.78 1.29 -23.25
C THR A 681 -19.63 -0.23 -23.29
N VAL A 682 -20.72 -0.94 -23.00
CA VAL A 682 -20.83 -2.39 -23.23
C VAL A 682 -22.01 -2.69 -24.14
N ASP A 683 -21.93 -3.81 -24.87
CA ASP A 683 -22.97 -4.20 -25.83
C ASP A 683 -24.25 -4.72 -25.15
N SER A 684 -24.19 -5.22 -23.91
CA SER A 684 -25.36 -5.76 -23.22
C SER A 684 -25.28 -5.67 -21.70
N ALA A 685 -26.31 -5.05 -21.12
CA ALA A 685 -26.56 -4.98 -19.68
C ALA A 685 -26.81 -6.35 -19.01
N SER A 686 -27.27 -7.35 -19.77
CA SER A 686 -27.75 -8.61 -19.23
C SER A 686 -26.69 -9.71 -19.21
N LYS A 687 -25.54 -9.50 -19.87
CA LYS A 687 -24.45 -10.47 -19.87
C LYS A 687 -23.62 -10.31 -18.59
N THR A 688 -23.30 -11.42 -17.96
CA THR A 688 -22.41 -11.49 -16.79
C THR A 688 -21.02 -11.95 -17.22
N GLY A 689 -20.03 -11.83 -16.35
CA GLY A 689 -18.64 -12.20 -16.66
C GLY A 689 -17.90 -11.09 -17.43
N TRP A 690 -16.83 -11.48 -18.12
CA TRP A 690 -15.99 -10.55 -18.87
C TRP A 690 -16.66 -10.07 -20.16
N GLN A 691 -16.83 -8.76 -20.26
CA GLN A 691 -17.34 -8.10 -21.46
C GLN A 691 -16.33 -7.10 -21.99
N SER A 692 -16.23 -7.00 -23.32
CA SER A 692 -15.44 -5.95 -23.97
C SER A 692 -16.02 -4.57 -23.68
N LEU A 693 -15.14 -3.64 -23.33
CA LEU A 693 -15.45 -2.22 -23.22
C LEU A 693 -15.14 -1.55 -24.56
N ASN A 694 -16.17 -0.93 -25.15
CA ASN A 694 -16.06 -0.17 -26.38
C ASN A 694 -15.84 1.30 -26.04
N TRP A 695 -14.71 1.85 -26.46
CA TRP A 695 -14.38 3.26 -26.22
C TRP A 695 -14.87 4.14 -27.35
N GLN A 696 -15.60 5.18 -26.99
CA GLN A 696 -16.18 6.17 -27.90
C GLN A 696 -15.57 7.54 -27.59
N LYS A 697 -15.30 8.33 -28.63
CA LYS A 697 -14.74 9.68 -28.52
C LYS A 697 -15.75 10.71 -29.00
#